data_AF-A0A4S3KSD1-F1
#
_entry.id   AF-A0A4S3KSD1-F1
#
_cell.length_a   1.000
_cell.length_b   1.000
_cell.length_c   1.000
_cell.angle_alpha   90.00
_cell.angle_beta   90.00
_cell.angle_gamma   90.00
#
_symmetry.space_group_name_H-M   'P 1'
#
loop_
_entity.id
_entity.type
_entity.pdbx_description
1 polymer ?
#
loop_
_entity_poly.entity_id
_entity_poly.type
_entity_poly.pdbx_seq_one_letter_code
_entity_poly.pdbx_strand_id
1 'polypeptide(L)'
;MKRLTVLACLFLFAAPLLAGMHIIGQGDVTHTAVADGNWFDPATWQPGVPGDGAVALVPAGRSVTYAGHGDARLRGLLVDGRLAFSPQQSSTLKVDTFEVGMAGELVVGTVATPVDPDAQVRIVFTSGSDIDIGWDPDLLGRGLVAHGRVHIHGARKTVHGKVASDPLAGQTSLVMAEPPQGWRVGDTLVLAGTRYSGWKWDNSISAVRYFGTQDEVLTITSINGATVGFTPALQHDHRSPRPDLKASVANFSRNVRFETENGETAPVHRRGHVMLMHHTDYDVRYAQFHYLGRTDKSVPSFDPDQLPGLTPTSNIRTRYPMHLHFTGLDPAEPPAIVIGNSVFHSPGWGYVHHASNAIFHDNASYDTHGAGFVAETGDEIGSWTRNIAIKAKGNSSFNPKNGVDVESYDIGRTGAGFWFQGRMVRNVGNVAASVNQGYVYLHRGTRVRHFPYRLFPMGDALRRDRQNSPDHPPILNFHDNEAFASTVGLYVVKANPNQGHDIHTHITDFRAWEVRAGAAMEYTSHYLLQGVDIIGNTPEPFRSPAFGIEFGTNATDMVVNGAHIANVPVGVILSKEFTTNDPVSKKQYVTIDVTFDNVPQHYEHLDPEFDRILTGADLVPGRFDIDINNGQMLEYTDSGTAAGVSMPFSGTKTDAIGEQPIPAGTEWTGVTPPVMIHIVSNDGYYRTADGVPYAIVPQYFTSRADGVISKYGLIVRLGPAVEALLGNPWHAWRDAFQRGVLDLSSQRPSAADDVASVAVNGTTLVDVLANDSDPDGDALEIDGFVPPLYGLAWVTEDGRIGYRPDPDYSGEDRIRYWVTDRQGHFVPATVYVGVGGEWIFRNGFETP
;
A
#
# COMPACT_ATOMS: atom_id res chain seq x y z
N MET A 1 22.96 22.46 -27.04
CA MET A 1 24.26 21.80 -26.76
C MET A 1 24.50 21.86 -25.25
N LYS A 2 24.89 20.74 -24.62
CA LYS A 2 24.83 20.39 -23.18
C LYS A 2 23.52 19.71 -22.71
N ARG A 3 23.30 18.49 -23.23
CA ARG A 3 22.64 17.37 -22.54
C ARG A 3 23.68 16.26 -22.53
N LEU A 4 24.53 16.16 -21.49
CA LEU A 4 25.41 14.99 -21.30
C LEU A 4 26.14 15.01 -19.94
N THR A 5 25.43 15.02 -18.81
CA THR A 5 26.05 14.64 -17.53
C THR A 5 24.96 14.28 -16.52
N VAL A 6 24.81 12.98 -16.24
CA VAL A 6 24.43 12.35 -14.95
C VAL A 6 24.16 10.84 -15.17
N LEU A 7 23.92 10.36 -16.39
CA LEU A 7 23.66 8.94 -16.66
C LEU A 7 24.91 8.06 -16.96
N ALA A 8 26.12 8.61 -16.91
CA ALA A 8 27.33 7.92 -17.42
C ALA A 8 28.40 7.54 -16.37
N CYS A 9 28.15 7.73 -15.07
CA CYS A 9 29.14 7.39 -14.03
C CYS A 9 28.93 6.03 -13.32
N LEU A 10 27.93 5.23 -13.71
CA LEU A 10 27.73 3.89 -13.11
C LEU A 10 28.13 2.70 -13.99
N PHE A 11 28.49 2.89 -15.26
CA PHE A 11 28.70 1.76 -16.19
C PHE A 11 30.15 1.42 -16.55
N LEU A 12 31.17 2.10 -15.99
CA LEU A 12 32.58 1.88 -16.40
C LEU A 12 33.51 1.30 -15.32
N PHE A 13 33.00 0.81 -14.19
CA PHE A 13 33.78 0.05 -13.20
C PHE A 13 33.10 -1.25 -12.74
N ALA A 14 32.30 -1.89 -13.60
CA ALA A 14 31.44 -3.00 -13.20
C ALA A 14 32.14 -4.37 -13.02
N ALA A 15 33.37 -4.59 -13.48
CA ALA A 15 33.95 -5.94 -13.44
C ALA A 15 34.37 -6.44 -12.03
N PRO A 16 34.89 -5.61 -11.09
CA PRO A 16 35.22 -6.08 -9.73
C PRO A 16 34.18 -5.72 -8.66
N LEU A 17 33.18 -4.88 -8.97
CA LEU A 17 32.07 -4.52 -8.06
C LEU A 17 30.92 -5.53 -8.07
N LEU A 18 30.84 -6.40 -9.09
CA LEU A 18 29.88 -7.50 -9.18
C LEU A 18 30.15 -8.63 -8.17
N ALA A 19 31.33 -8.69 -7.55
CA ALA A 19 31.73 -9.75 -6.63
C ALA A 19 31.29 -9.53 -5.16
N GLY A 20 30.56 -8.46 -4.86
CA GLY A 20 30.33 -7.97 -3.49
C GLY A 20 28.94 -8.17 -2.89
N MET A 21 28.01 -8.87 -3.55
CA MET A 21 26.62 -9.01 -3.09
C MET A 21 26.13 -10.46 -3.05
N HIS A 22 27.04 -11.42 -2.86
CA HIS A 22 26.65 -12.81 -2.58
C HIS A 22 26.84 -13.12 -1.11
N ILE A 23 25.86 -13.80 -0.51
CA ILE A 23 26.01 -14.43 0.81
C ILE A 23 26.86 -15.70 0.65
N ILE A 24 26.56 -16.48 -0.40
CA ILE A 24 27.32 -17.66 -0.76
C ILE A 24 28.51 -17.23 -1.62
N GLY A 25 29.71 -17.23 -1.03
CA GLY A 25 30.92 -16.91 -1.76
C GLY A 25 31.27 -18.01 -2.78
N GLN A 26 31.91 -17.64 -3.89
CA GLN A 26 32.43 -18.61 -4.87
C GLN A 26 33.40 -19.63 -4.23
N GLY A 27 34.10 -19.25 -3.16
CA GLY A 27 34.97 -20.15 -2.39
C GLY A 27 34.24 -21.18 -1.53
N ASP A 28 32.94 -21.01 -1.28
CA ASP A 28 32.11 -21.95 -0.53
C ASP A 28 31.59 -23.11 -1.40
N VAL A 29 31.57 -22.91 -2.73
CA VAL A 29 30.97 -23.83 -3.70
C VAL A 29 31.72 -25.16 -3.71
N THR A 30 30.99 -26.24 -3.46
CA THR A 30 31.51 -27.61 -3.50
C THR A 30 31.06 -28.39 -4.73
N HIS A 31 29.94 -27.97 -5.34
CA HIS A 31 29.37 -28.61 -6.52
C HIS A 31 28.92 -27.56 -7.53
N THR A 32 29.31 -27.73 -8.79
CA THR A 32 28.96 -26.78 -9.86
C THR A 32 28.25 -27.51 -10.99
N ALA A 33 27.17 -26.93 -11.51
CA ALA A 33 26.53 -27.43 -12.71
C ALA A 33 27.42 -27.15 -13.94
N VAL A 34 27.83 -28.22 -14.62
CA VAL A 34 28.73 -28.17 -15.79
C VAL A 34 27.99 -28.39 -17.12
N ALA A 35 26.73 -28.81 -17.07
CA ALA A 35 25.85 -28.98 -18.22
C ALA A 35 24.42 -28.55 -17.87
N ASP A 36 23.64 -28.23 -18.90
CA ASP A 36 22.19 -28.05 -18.75
C ASP A 36 21.54 -29.43 -18.58
N GLY A 37 20.55 -29.55 -17.69
CA GLY A 37 19.95 -30.86 -17.46
C GLY A 37 19.16 -30.99 -16.16
N ASN A 38 18.85 -32.24 -15.82
CA ASN A 38 18.13 -32.57 -14.61
C ASN A 38 19.06 -32.47 -13.39
N TRP A 39 18.58 -31.88 -12.29
CA TRP A 39 19.30 -31.79 -11.01
C TRP A 39 19.85 -33.16 -10.55
N PHE A 40 19.09 -34.23 -10.73
CA PHE A 40 19.41 -35.57 -10.24
C PHE A 40 20.28 -36.37 -11.22
N ASP A 41 20.68 -35.81 -12.35
CA ASP A 41 21.62 -36.43 -13.28
C ASP A 41 23.07 -36.11 -12.86
N PRO A 42 23.92 -37.11 -12.57
CA PRO A 42 25.35 -36.88 -12.29
C PRO A 42 26.09 -36.14 -13.40
N ALA A 43 25.65 -36.22 -14.66
CA ALA A 43 26.27 -35.50 -15.77
C ALA A 43 26.03 -33.98 -15.70
N THR A 44 25.01 -33.53 -14.98
CA THR A 44 24.74 -32.10 -14.75
C THR A 44 25.80 -31.48 -13.85
N TRP A 45 26.40 -32.24 -12.93
CA TRP A 45 27.17 -31.71 -11.81
C TRP A 45 28.59 -32.25 -11.72
N GLN A 46 29.52 -31.41 -11.26
CA GLN A 46 30.87 -31.82 -10.86
C GLN A 46 31.10 -31.47 -9.37
N PRO A 47 31.64 -32.38 -8.54
CA PRO A 47 32.11 -33.75 -8.85
C PRO A 47 31.00 -34.82 -8.97
N GLY A 48 29.74 -34.48 -8.68
CA GLY A 48 28.59 -35.36 -8.77
C GLY A 48 27.33 -34.64 -8.29
N VAL A 49 26.20 -35.34 -8.12
CA VAL A 49 24.97 -34.71 -7.64
C VAL A 49 25.16 -34.14 -6.23
N PRO A 50 24.77 -32.88 -5.94
CA PRO A 50 24.92 -32.28 -4.62
C PRO A 50 24.22 -33.10 -3.52
N GLY A 51 24.98 -33.50 -2.49
CA GLY A 51 24.52 -34.26 -1.33
C GLY A 51 24.44 -33.43 -0.03
N ASP A 52 24.39 -34.09 1.12
CA ASP A 52 24.34 -33.43 2.43
C ASP A 52 25.53 -32.48 2.66
N GLY A 53 25.24 -31.28 3.16
CA GLY A 53 26.24 -30.24 3.42
C GLY A 53 26.81 -29.57 2.17
N ALA A 54 26.38 -29.95 0.97
CA ALA A 54 26.85 -29.35 -0.27
C ALA A 54 26.45 -27.87 -0.38
N VAL A 55 27.29 -27.13 -1.09
CA VAL A 55 27.01 -25.77 -1.57
C VAL A 55 27.02 -25.88 -3.09
N ALA A 56 25.83 -25.84 -3.67
CA ALA A 56 25.62 -26.05 -5.10
C ALA A 56 25.57 -24.71 -5.85
N LEU A 57 26.23 -24.63 -7.00
CA LEU A 57 26.19 -23.48 -7.90
C LEU A 57 25.58 -23.87 -9.25
N VAL A 58 24.54 -23.14 -9.66
CA VAL A 58 24.09 -23.09 -11.06
C VAL A 58 24.68 -21.81 -11.68
N PRO A 59 25.77 -21.89 -12.44
CA PRO A 59 26.46 -20.69 -12.92
C PRO A 59 25.70 -20.02 -14.07
N ALA A 60 26.01 -18.75 -14.32
CA ALA A 60 25.46 -18.00 -15.44
C ALA A 60 25.60 -18.76 -16.78
N GLY A 61 24.55 -18.71 -17.60
CA GLY A 61 24.48 -19.43 -18.87
C GLY A 61 24.17 -20.94 -18.75
N ARG A 62 23.91 -21.45 -17.54
CA ARG A 62 23.40 -22.82 -17.33
C ARG A 62 21.93 -22.83 -16.92
N SER A 63 21.22 -23.89 -17.30
CA SER A 63 19.84 -24.14 -16.90
C SER A 63 19.69 -25.54 -16.30
N VAL A 64 19.30 -25.61 -15.04
CA VAL A 64 19.03 -26.87 -14.33
C VAL A 64 17.54 -27.01 -14.07
N THR A 65 17.00 -28.21 -14.33
CA THR A 65 15.62 -28.57 -14.01
C THR A 65 15.56 -29.43 -12.75
N TYR A 66 14.83 -29.01 -11.74
CA TYR A 66 14.57 -29.75 -10.51
C TYR A 66 13.27 -30.54 -10.64
N ALA A 67 13.35 -31.86 -10.78
CA ALA A 67 12.20 -32.73 -11.02
C ALA A 67 12.31 -34.02 -10.19
N GLY A 68 12.04 -33.93 -8.89
CA GLY A 68 12.18 -35.07 -7.97
C GLY A 68 12.32 -34.69 -6.50
N HIS A 69 12.45 -35.70 -5.65
CA HIS A 69 12.59 -35.53 -4.21
C HIS A 69 14.06 -35.61 -3.79
N GLY A 70 14.62 -34.49 -3.34
CA GLY A 70 15.91 -34.45 -2.68
C GLY A 70 15.77 -34.63 -1.17
N ASP A 71 16.32 -35.73 -0.65
CA ASP A 71 16.47 -35.89 0.81
C ASP A 71 17.73 -35.22 1.36
N ALA A 72 18.67 -34.87 0.47
CA ALA A 72 19.90 -34.18 0.80
C ALA A 72 19.62 -32.81 1.42
N ARG A 73 20.29 -32.51 2.54
CA ARG A 73 20.27 -31.23 3.23
C ARG A 73 21.42 -30.36 2.72
N LEU A 74 21.14 -29.49 1.75
CA LEU A 74 22.15 -28.58 1.22
C LEU A 74 22.48 -27.49 2.25
N ARG A 75 23.76 -27.15 2.39
CA ARG A 75 24.19 -25.97 3.15
C ARG A 75 23.90 -24.68 2.38
N GLY A 76 24.07 -24.71 1.06
CA GLY A 76 23.87 -23.54 0.21
C GLY A 76 23.45 -23.91 -1.21
N LEU A 77 22.70 -23.03 -1.85
CA LEU A 77 22.39 -23.09 -3.27
C LEU A 77 22.49 -21.68 -3.85
N LEU A 78 23.44 -21.45 -4.75
CA LEU A 78 23.58 -20.20 -5.51
C LEU A 78 23.13 -20.42 -6.96
N VAL A 79 22.22 -19.59 -7.45
CA VAL A 79 21.72 -19.62 -8.83
C VAL A 79 22.06 -18.31 -9.53
N ASP A 80 23.11 -18.33 -10.34
CA ASP A 80 23.49 -17.24 -11.27
C ASP A 80 23.00 -17.51 -12.70
N GLY A 81 22.67 -18.75 -13.02
CA GLY A 81 22.00 -19.17 -14.24
C GLY A 81 20.49 -19.29 -14.02
N ARG A 82 19.89 -20.42 -14.43
CA ARG A 82 18.46 -20.68 -14.29
C ARG A 82 18.21 -21.98 -13.54
N LEU A 83 17.38 -21.93 -12.51
CA LEU A 83 16.83 -23.11 -11.84
C LEU A 83 15.32 -23.15 -12.03
N ALA A 84 14.83 -24.21 -12.69
CA ALA A 84 13.41 -24.40 -12.94
C ALA A 84 12.90 -25.67 -12.25
N PHE A 85 11.84 -25.56 -11.45
CA PHE A 85 11.13 -26.73 -10.94
C PHE A 85 10.15 -27.25 -11.98
N SER A 86 10.07 -28.58 -12.12
CA SER A 86 9.09 -29.21 -13.01
C SER A 86 7.65 -28.90 -12.53
N PRO A 87 6.79 -28.28 -13.37
CA PRO A 87 5.42 -28.00 -12.98
C PRO A 87 4.56 -29.26 -12.88
N GLN A 88 4.94 -30.36 -13.53
CA GLN A 88 4.14 -31.59 -13.59
C GLN A 88 4.55 -32.64 -12.54
N GLN A 89 5.67 -32.45 -11.86
CA GLN A 89 6.22 -33.47 -10.95
C GLN A 89 6.45 -32.90 -9.55
N SER A 90 5.92 -33.60 -8.55
CA SER A 90 6.19 -33.29 -7.16
C SER A 90 7.68 -33.30 -6.85
N SER A 91 8.14 -32.26 -6.16
CA SER A 91 9.54 -32.03 -5.85
C SER A 91 9.71 -31.51 -4.43
N THR A 92 10.81 -31.92 -3.79
CA THR A 92 11.19 -31.41 -2.46
C THR A 92 12.66 -31.04 -2.50
N LEU A 93 12.98 -29.77 -2.23
CA LEU A 93 14.34 -29.27 -2.01
C LEU A 93 14.52 -28.95 -0.53
N LYS A 94 15.55 -29.52 0.13
CA LYS A 94 15.96 -29.14 1.49
C LYS A 94 17.27 -28.36 1.43
N VAL A 95 17.27 -27.13 1.93
CA VAL A 95 18.42 -26.22 1.83
C VAL A 95 18.45 -25.30 3.03
N ASP A 96 19.64 -24.95 3.53
CA ASP A 96 19.75 -23.89 4.54
C ASP A 96 19.58 -22.51 3.85
N THR A 97 20.57 -22.10 3.06
CA THR A 97 20.55 -20.81 2.34
C THR A 97 20.36 -21.01 0.83
N PHE A 98 19.32 -20.40 0.26
CA PHE A 98 19.05 -20.40 -1.17
C PHE A 98 19.16 -18.98 -1.72
N GLU A 99 20.17 -18.74 -2.53
CA GLU A 99 20.44 -17.45 -3.15
C GLU A 99 20.20 -17.47 -4.67
N VAL A 100 19.48 -16.47 -5.18
CA VAL A 100 19.38 -16.20 -6.63
C VAL A 100 20.19 -14.93 -6.91
N GLY A 101 21.35 -15.08 -7.58
CA GLY A 101 22.21 -13.95 -7.91
C GLY A 101 21.55 -12.98 -8.89
N MET A 102 22.13 -11.79 -9.09
CA MET A 102 21.55 -10.73 -9.94
C MET A 102 21.25 -11.15 -11.38
N ALA A 103 22.06 -12.04 -11.95
CA ALA A 103 21.83 -12.60 -13.30
C ALA A 103 20.92 -13.83 -13.29
N GLY A 104 20.65 -14.37 -12.10
CA GLY A 104 19.96 -15.61 -11.86
C GLY A 104 18.46 -15.54 -12.06
N GLU A 105 17.86 -16.71 -12.23
CA GLU A 105 16.41 -16.87 -12.38
C GLU A 105 15.94 -18.14 -11.67
N LEU A 106 14.97 -17.97 -10.77
CA LEU A 106 14.21 -19.07 -10.18
C LEU A 106 12.82 -19.14 -10.83
N VAL A 107 12.49 -20.31 -11.38
CA VAL A 107 11.16 -20.59 -11.95
C VAL A 107 10.51 -21.76 -11.23
N VAL A 108 9.31 -21.54 -10.68
CA VAL A 108 8.43 -22.58 -10.11
C VAL A 108 7.09 -22.48 -10.80
N GLY A 109 6.96 -23.06 -12.00
CA GLY A 109 5.82 -22.82 -12.88
C GLY A 109 5.81 -21.40 -13.47
N THR A 110 4.90 -21.17 -14.42
CA THR A 110 4.69 -19.87 -15.09
C THR A 110 3.20 -19.54 -15.14
N VAL A 111 2.80 -18.32 -15.52
CA VAL A 111 1.39 -17.98 -15.75
C VAL A 111 0.73 -18.93 -16.75
N ALA A 112 1.44 -19.28 -17.83
CA ALA A 112 0.93 -20.17 -18.88
C ALA A 112 0.93 -21.64 -18.45
N THR A 113 1.91 -22.05 -17.64
CA THR A 113 2.07 -23.43 -17.15
C THR A 113 2.34 -23.41 -15.65
N PRO A 114 1.31 -23.15 -14.82
CA PRO A 114 1.48 -23.19 -13.36
C PRO A 114 1.78 -24.62 -12.91
N VAL A 115 2.27 -24.78 -11.68
CA VAL A 115 2.45 -26.09 -11.07
C VAL A 115 1.12 -26.82 -11.05
N ASP A 116 1.10 -28.04 -11.57
CA ASP A 116 -0.06 -28.90 -11.68
C ASP A 116 -0.73 -29.01 -10.30
N PRO A 117 -2.07 -28.86 -10.22
CA PRO A 117 -2.79 -28.96 -8.95
C PRO A 117 -2.49 -30.24 -8.14
N ASP A 118 -2.15 -31.35 -8.82
CA ASP A 118 -1.82 -32.64 -8.20
C ASP A 118 -0.33 -32.82 -7.91
N ALA A 119 0.54 -31.96 -8.45
CA ALA A 119 1.95 -31.88 -8.09
C ALA A 119 2.16 -31.03 -6.82
N GLN A 120 3.28 -31.23 -6.13
CA GLN A 120 3.67 -30.44 -4.95
C GLN A 120 5.13 -30.02 -5.07
N VAL A 121 5.41 -28.71 -5.05
CA VAL A 121 6.77 -28.18 -4.98
C VAL A 121 7.02 -27.65 -3.56
N ARG A 122 7.95 -28.28 -2.85
CA ARG A 122 8.31 -27.93 -1.48
C ARG A 122 9.76 -27.46 -1.41
N ILE A 123 9.97 -26.25 -0.90
CA ILE A 123 11.29 -25.70 -0.57
C ILE A 123 11.34 -25.59 0.95
N VAL A 124 12.15 -26.46 1.56
CA VAL A 124 12.22 -26.66 3.01
C VAL A 124 13.54 -26.09 3.53
N PHE A 125 13.45 -25.02 4.31
CA PHE A 125 14.60 -24.41 4.96
C PHE A 125 14.99 -25.20 6.20
N THR A 126 16.24 -25.69 6.25
CA THR A 126 16.71 -26.48 7.39
C THR A 126 16.83 -25.63 8.66
N SER A 127 16.52 -26.21 9.82
CA SER A 127 16.45 -25.48 11.11
C SER A 127 17.23 -26.15 12.24
N GLY A 128 17.99 -27.21 11.94
CA GLY A 128 18.62 -28.08 12.95
C GLY A 128 19.73 -27.42 13.78
N SER A 129 20.42 -26.42 13.24
CA SER A 129 21.54 -25.73 13.88
C SER A 129 21.31 -24.21 13.96
N ASP A 130 22.11 -23.53 14.78
CA ASP A 130 22.21 -22.08 14.73
C ASP A 130 22.94 -21.62 13.45
N ILE A 131 22.73 -20.36 13.05
CA ILE A 131 23.45 -19.73 11.93
C ILE A 131 24.90 -19.47 12.36
N ASP A 132 25.85 -19.80 11.48
CA ASP A 132 27.27 -19.52 11.68
C ASP A 132 27.57 -18.04 11.32
N ILE A 133 27.74 -17.20 12.33
CA ILE A 133 28.02 -15.76 12.17
C ILE A 133 29.38 -15.51 11.52
N GLY A 134 30.33 -16.44 11.65
CA GLY A 134 31.61 -16.31 10.95
C GLY A 134 31.44 -16.34 9.43
N TRP A 135 30.42 -17.05 8.95
CA TRP A 135 30.06 -17.15 7.54
C TRP A 135 28.98 -16.13 7.12
N ASP A 136 27.98 -15.92 7.99
CA ASP A 136 26.86 -15.00 7.77
C ASP A 136 26.83 -13.91 8.87
N PRO A 137 27.69 -12.89 8.77
CA PRO A 137 27.89 -11.89 9.82
C PRO A 137 26.69 -10.98 10.05
N ASP A 138 25.78 -10.89 9.09
CA ASP A 138 24.55 -10.08 9.15
C ASP A 138 23.30 -10.92 9.44
N LEU A 139 23.46 -12.23 9.64
CA LEU A 139 22.36 -13.19 9.80
C LEU A 139 21.33 -13.07 8.66
N LEU A 140 21.81 -12.89 7.42
CA LEU A 140 21.00 -12.73 6.21
C LEU A 140 20.63 -14.06 5.56
N GLY A 141 21.46 -15.10 5.69
CA GLY A 141 21.25 -16.43 5.13
C GLY A 141 20.08 -17.19 5.77
N ARG A 142 19.98 -18.48 5.54
CA ARG A 142 18.84 -19.33 5.90
C ARG A 142 17.49 -18.81 5.40
N GLY A 143 17.06 -19.29 4.25
CA GLY A 143 15.91 -18.74 3.54
C GLY A 143 16.18 -18.59 2.05
N LEU A 144 15.22 -18.01 1.33
CA LEU A 144 15.39 -17.57 -0.04
C LEU A 144 15.78 -16.09 -0.02
N VAL A 145 16.95 -15.78 -0.58
CA VAL A 145 17.42 -14.42 -0.82
C VAL A 145 17.64 -14.25 -2.32
N ALA A 146 16.81 -13.46 -2.97
CA ALA A 146 16.86 -13.30 -4.42
C ALA A 146 17.22 -11.88 -4.81
N HIS A 147 18.30 -11.73 -5.58
CA HIS A 147 18.67 -10.51 -6.29
C HIS A 147 18.28 -10.56 -7.77
N GLY A 148 18.16 -11.76 -8.35
CA GLY A 148 17.70 -11.99 -9.72
C GLY A 148 16.20 -12.22 -9.83
N ARG A 149 15.73 -12.65 -11.01
CA ARG A 149 14.30 -12.86 -11.31
C ARG A 149 13.71 -14.03 -10.52
N VAL A 150 12.47 -13.88 -10.07
CA VAL A 150 11.72 -14.96 -9.40
C VAL A 150 10.30 -15.02 -9.95
N HIS A 151 9.97 -16.16 -10.55
CA HIS A 151 8.63 -16.47 -11.06
C HIS A 151 8.11 -17.74 -10.38
N ILE A 152 7.03 -17.62 -9.62
CA ILE A 152 6.41 -18.69 -8.86
C ILE A 152 4.92 -18.70 -9.15
N HIS A 153 4.41 -19.81 -9.65
CA HIS A 153 3.03 -19.96 -10.09
C HIS A 153 2.48 -21.30 -9.63
N GLY A 154 1.82 -21.30 -8.47
CA GLY A 154 1.03 -22.43 -7.98
C GLY A 154 -0.32 -22.53 -8.67
N ALA A 155 -1.06 -23.58 -8.32
CA ALA A 155 -2.44 -23.77 -8.77
C ALA A 155 -3.36 -22.69 -8.18
N ARG A 156 -4.13 -22.04 -9.05
CA ARG A 156 -5.11 -21.02 -8.68
C ARG A 156 -6.17 -21.59 -7.73
N LYS A 157 -6.54 -20.78 -6.73
CA LYS A 157 -7.53 -21.14 -5.71
C LYS A 157 -8.24 -19.87 -5.21
N THR A 158 -9.53 -19.98 -4.88
CA THR A 158 -10.21 -18.95 -4.08
C THR A 158 -9.48 -18.81 -2.74
N VAL A 159 -8.91 -17.64 -2.44
CA VAL A 159 -8.11 -17.48 -1.21
C VAL A 159 -9.00 -17.30 0.00
N HIS A 160 -10.02 -16.46 -0.09
CA HIS A 160 -10.97 -16.25 1.00
C HIS A 160 -12.35 -15.87 0.48
N GLY A 161 -13.33 -15.92 1.38
CA GLY A 161 -14.71 -15.53 1.10
C GLY A 161 -15.54 -15.48 2.37
N LYS A 162 -16.80 -15.08 2.22
CA LYS A 162 -17.77 -15.03 3.32
C LYS A 162 -18.54 -16.34 3.44
N VAL A 163 -18.94 -16.66 4.67
CA VAL A 163 -19.96 -17.69 4.92
C VAL A 163 -21.36 -17.13 4.61
N ALA A 164 -22.28 -17.99 4.17
CA ALA A 164 -23.66 -17.61 3.86
C ALA A 164 -24.52 -17.36 5.12
N SER A 165 -24.17 -18.01 6.22
CA SER A 165 -24.85 -17.92 7.50
C SER A 165 -23.87 -18.04 8.66
N ASP A 166 -24.18 -17.45 9.81
CA ASP A 166 -23.37 -17.47 11.02
C ASP A 166 -23.05 -18.93 11.45
N PRO A 167 -21.77 -19.35 11.41
CA PRO A 167 -21.35 -20.66 11.88
C PRO A 167 -21.47 -20.76 13.40
N LEU A 168 -21.92 -21.90 13.91
CA LEU A 168 -22.18 -22.11 15.34
C LEU A 168 -21.34 -23.25 15.90
N ALA A 169 -21.03 -23.17 17.20
CA ALA A 169 -20.26 -24.19 17.89
C ALA A 169 -20.89 -25.58 17.71
N GLY A 170 -20.04 -26.60 17.55
CA GLY A 170 -20.43 -27.99 17.31
C GLY A 170 -20.71 -28.34 15.84
N GLN A 171 -20.83 -27.37 14.94
CA GLN A 171 -20.96 -27.65 13.51
C GLN A 171 -19.66 -28.23 12.93
N THR A 172 -19.80 -29.06 11.90
CA THR A 172 -18.70 -29.71 11.16
C THR A 172 -18.76 -29.39 9.65
N SER A 173 -19.55 -28.40 9.26
CA SER A 173 -19.66 -27.94 7.88
C SER A 173 -20.02 -26.46 7.82
N LEU A 174 -19.42 -25.74 6.87
CA LEU A 174 -19.76 -24.35 6.54
C LEU A 174 -20.56 -24.33 5.24
N VAL A 175 -21.46 -23.36 5.10
CA VAL A 175 -22.02 -22.99 3.80
C VAL A 175 -21.38 -21.67 3.40
N MET A 176 -20.65 -21.68 2.29
CA MET A 176 -20.03 -20.51 1.69
C MET A 176 -21.07 -19.64 1.00
N ALA A 177 -20.88 -18.32 0.98
CA ALA A 177 -21.73 -17.41 0.21
C ALA A 177 -21.63 -17.70 -1.30
N GLU A 178 -20.41 -18.01 -1.76
CA GLU A 178 -20.13 -18.45 -3.12
C GLU A 178 -19.34 -19.77 -3.11
N PRO A 179 -19.61 -20.71 -4.04
CA PRO A 179 -18.86 -21.96 -4.13
C PRO A 179 -17.35 -21.72 -4.33
N PRO A 180 -16.48 -22.20 -3.41
CA PRO A 180 -15.05 -21.96 -3.51
C PRO A 180 -14.44 -22.74 -4.67
N GLN A 181 -13.52 -22.11 -5.41
CA GLN A 181 -12.83 -22.72 -6.53
C GLN A 181 -11.46 -23.26 -6.13
N GLY A 182 -11.11 -24.45 -6.60
CA GLY A 182 -9.79 -25.07 -6.38
C GLY A 182 -9.54 -25.60 -4.96
N TRP A 183 -10.50 -25.50 -4.04
CA TRP A 183 -10.39 -26.09 -2.69
C TRP A 183 -10.40 -27.62 -2.77
N ARG A 184 -9.67 -28.28 -1.86
CA ARG A 184 -9.50 -29.73 -1.83
C ARG A 184 -9.67 -30.29 -0.41
N VAL A 185 -10.11 -31.54 -0.32
CA VAL A 185 -10.07 -32.30 0.94
C VAL A 185 -8.63 -32.34 1.45
N GLY A 186 -8.45 -32.09 2.74
CA GLY A 186 -7.14 -31.95 3.38
C GLY A 186 -6.58 -30.52 3.41
N ASP A 187 -7.19 -29.56 2.71
CA ASP A 187 -6.78 -28.16 2.82
C ASP A 187 -6.98 -27.61 4.23
N THR A 188 -6.10 -26.71 4.65
CA THR A 188 -6.21 -25.94 5.89
C THR A 188 -7.04 -24.68 5.64
N LEU A 189 -8.11 -24.52 6.40
CA LEU A 189 -8.93 -23.32 6.47
C LEU A 189 -8.71 -22.59 7.79
N VAL A 190 -8.92 -21.28 7.77
CA VAL A 190 -9.09 -20.48 8.99
C VAL A 190 -10.41 -19.74 8.88
N LEU A 191 -11.33 -20.03 9.80
CA LEU A 191 -12.55 -19.26 10.01
C LEU A 191 -12.25 -18.12 10.99
N ALA A 192 -12.47 -16.88 10.57
CA ALA A 192 -12.23 -15.72 11.40
C ALA A 192 -13.23 -15.64 12.55
N GLY A 193 -12.73 -15.31 13.74
CA GLY A 193 -13.54 -15.02 14.91
C GLY A 193 -14.37 -13.76 14.73
N THR A 194 -15.60 -13.74 15.26
CA THR A 194 -16.48 -12.56 15.20
C THR A 194 -16.45 -11.73 16.48
N ARG A 195 -15.69 -12.17 17.50
CA ARG A 195 -15.39 -11.39 18.69
C ARG A 195 -13.91 -11.44 19.01
N TYR A 196 -13.43 -10.35 19.60
CA TYR A 196 -12.05 -10.20 19.99
C TYR A 196 -11.96 -9.63 21.40
N SER A 197 -11.38 -10.40 22.32
CA SER A 197 -11.13 -9.98 23.71
C SER A 197 -9.74 -9.40 23.90
N GLY A 198 -8.77 -9.74 23.04
CA GLY A 198 -7.46 -9.11 22.91
C GLY A 198 -6.75 -8.75 24.22
N TRP A 199 -6.06 -7.61 24.24
CA TRP A 199 -5.42 -7.09 25.46
C TRP A 199 -6.42 -6.37 26.36
N LYS A 200 -6.57 -6.83 27.61
CA LYS A 200 -7.38 -6.15 28.63
C LYS A 200 -6.87 -6.43 30.04
N TRP A 201 -7.34 -5.64 31.00
CA TRP A 201 -7.01 -5.81 32.41
C TRP A 201 -7.54 -7.13 32.96
N ASP A 202 -6.71 -7.84 33.74
CA ASP A 202 -7.10 -9.06 34.46
C ASP A 202 -6.88 -8.90 35.97
N ASN A 203 -7.98 -8.91 36.71
CA ASN A 203 -7.98 -8.83 38.17
C ASN A 203 -7.22 -9.96 38.85
N SER A 204 -7.14 -11.17 38.27
CA SER A 204 -6.49 -12.32 38.91
C SER A 204 -4.97 -12.18 39.01
N ILE A 205 -4.37 -11.37 38.13
CA ILE A 205 -2.92 -11.12 38.08
C ILE A 205 -2.58 -9.64 38.27
N SER A 206 -3.59 -8.76 38.41
CA SER A 206 -3.43 -7.31 38.53
C SER A 206 -2.57 -6.70 37.41
N ALA A 207 -2.76 -7.19 36.20
CA ALA A 207 -2.01 -6.78 35.02
C ALA A 207 -2.84 -6.92 33.74
N VAL A 208 -2.41 -6.23 32.69
CA VAL A 208 -2.98 -6.39 31.34
C VAL A 208 -2.40 -7.66 30.72
N ARG A 209 -3.27 -8.54 30.21
CA ARG A 209 -2.86 -9.72 29.43
C ARG A 209 -3.69 -9.88 28.16
N TYR A 210 -3.18 -10.71 27.27
CA TYR A 210 -3.85 -11.09 26.03
C TYR A 210 -4.81 -12.26 26.26
N PHE A 211 -6.06 -12.13 25.82
CA PHE A 211 -7.14 -13.13 25.98
C PHE A 211 -7.47 -13.91 24.71
N GLY A 212 -6.67 -13.77 23.64
CA GLY A 212 -6.87 -14.54 22.41
C GLY A 212 -7.97 -14.01 21.49
N THR A 213 -8.28 -14.86 20.52
CA THR A 213 -9.27 -14.65 19.46
C THR A 213 -10.17 -15.89 19.38
N GLN A 214 -11.24 -15.81 18.60
CA GLN A 214 -12.14 -16.95 18.32
C GLN A 214 -11.85 -17.59 16.95
N ASP A 215 -10.68 -17.35 16.37
CA ASP A 215 -10.34 -17.91 15.06
C ASP A 215 -10.17 -19.44 15.15
N GLU A 216 -10.70 -20.16 14.17
CA GLU A 216 -10.67 -21.63 14.17
C GLU A 216 -9.90 -22.15 12.95
N VAL A 217 -8.88 -22.97 13.21
CA VAL A 217 -8.11 -23.67 12.17
C VAL A 217 -8.78 -25.02 11.90
N LEU A 218 -9.18 -25.24 10.65
CA LEU A 218 -9.99 -26.38 10.24
C LEU A 218 -9.31 -27.13 9.09
N THR A 219 -9.56 -28.43 8.98
CA THR A 219 -9.14 -29.25 7.83
C THR A 219 -10.35 -29.71 7.05
N ILE A 220 -10.37 -29.47 5.73
CA ILE A 220 -11.48 -29.89 4.88
C ILE A 220 -11.60 -31.42 4.86
N THR A 221 -12.81 -31.94 5.07
CA THR A 221 -13.14 -33.36 4.97
C THR A 221 -14.04 -33.68 3.77
N SER A 222 -14.82 -32.72 3.27
CA SER A 222 -15.67 -32.89 2.08
C SER A 222 -16.02 -31.54 1.44
N ILE A 223 -16.32 -31.55 0.14
CA ILE A 223 -16.78 -30.37 -0.61
C ILE A 223 -17.95 -30.79 -1.50
N ASN A 224 -19.07 -30.08 -1.39
CA ASN A 224 -20.25 -30.25 -2.23
C ASN A 224 -20.83 -28.88 -2.58
N GLY A 225 -20.45 -28.34 -3.74
CA GLY A 225 -20.79 -26.97 -4.13
C GLY A 225 -20.27 -25.96 -3.09
N ALA A 226 -21.18 -25.16 -2.52
CA ALA A 226 -20.87 -24.19 -1.46
C ALA A 226 -20.75 -24.81 -0.05
N THR A 227 -21.14 -26.07 0.14
CA THR A 227 -21.02 -26.73 1.45
C THR A 227 -19.66 -27.39 1.60
N VAL A 228 -18.92 -26.99 2.63
CA VAL A 228 -17.57 -27.49 2.94
C VAL A 228 -17.61 -28.16 4.31
N GLY A 229 -17.45 -29.48 4.35
CA GLY A 229 -17.28 -30.24 5.58
C GLY A 229 -15.85 -30.14 6.10
N PHE A 230 -15.68 -30.12 7.42
CA PHE A 230 -14.38 -29.95 8.06
C PHE A 230 -14.26 -30.69 9.41
N THR A 231 -13.03 -30.73 9.93
CA THR A 231 -12.69 -31.19 11.28
C THR A 231 -11.62 -30.27 11.87
N PRO A 232 -11.57 -30.04 13.20
CA PRO A 232 -12.53 -30.46 14.23
C PRO A 232 -13.88 -29.73 14.12
N ALA A 233 -14.87 -30.13 14.94
CA ALA A 233 -16.11 -29.36 15.08
C ALA A 233 -15.81 -27.97 15.69
N LEU A 234 -16.61 -26.97 15.32
CA LEU A 234 -16.41 -25.59 15.79
C LEU A 234 -16.48 -25.51 17.32
N GLN A 235 -15.57 -24.74 17.91
CA GLN A 235 -15.51 -24.48 19.34
C GLN A 235 -16.29 -23.22 19.73
N HIS A 236 -16.49 -22.30 18.79
CA HIS A 236 -17.08 -20.99 19.03
C HIS A 236 -18.31 -20.72 18.15
N ASP A 237 -19.18 -19.84 18.66
CA ASP A 237 -20.24 -19.23 17.88
C ASP A 237 -19.66 -18.02 17.13
N HIS A 238 -19.77 -18.01 15.80
CA HIS A 238 -19.31 -16.94 14.93
C HIS A 238 -20.49 -16.03 14.53
N ARG A 239 -21.19 -15.51 15.54
CA ARG A 239 -22.38 -14.66 15.34
C ARG A 239 -21.98 -13.27 14.87
N SER A 240 -22.69 -12.79 13.86
CA SER A 240 -22.62 -11.43 13.36
C SER A 240 -23.62 -10.53 14.09
N PRO A 241 -23.34 -9.21 14.22
CA PRO A 241 -24.28 -8.28 14.85
C PRO A 241 -25.48 -7.93 13.95
N ARG A 242 -25.40 -8.20 12.63
CA ARG A 242 -26.43 -7.87 11.64
C ARG A 242 -26.49 -8.94 10.53
N PRO A 243 -27.68 -9.26 9.95
CA PRO A 243 -27.82 -10.38 9.01
C PRO A 243 -26.98 -10.32 7.72
N ASP A 244 -26.67 -9.12 7.21
CA ASP A 244 -25.83 -8.88 6.02
C ASP A 244 -24.33 -8.96 6.32
N LEU A 245 -23.92 -8.91 7.58
CA LEU A 245 -22.52 -9.06 7.99
C LEU A 245 -22.21 -10.53 8.24
N LYS A 246 -21.07 -11.02 7.78
CA LYS A 246 -20.70 -12.44 7.90
C LYS A 246 -19.22 -12.61 8.19
N ALA A 247 -18.89 -13.68 8.91
CA ALA A 247 -17.51 -14.09 9.14
C ALA A 247 -16.81 -14.42 7.81
N SER A 248 -15.52 -14.13 7.74
CA SER A 248 -14.66 -14.52 6.61
C SER A 248 -13.99 -15.87 6.90
N VAL A 249 -13.75 -16.66 5.86
CA VAL A 249 -12.94 -17.88 5.92
C VAL A 249 -11.91 -17.85 4.80
N ALA A 250 -10.67 -18.22 5.12
CA ALA A 250 -9.56 -18.23 4.18
C ALA A 250 -8.90 -19.62 4.10
N ASN A 251 -8.44 -19.99 2.91
CA ASN A 251 -7.72 -21.23 2.64
C ASN A 251 -6.21 -20.96 2.57
N PHE A 252 -5.44 -21.66 3.41
CA PHE A 252 -4.00 -21.47 3.58
C PHE A 252 -3.15 -22.55 2.91
N SER A 253 -3.76 -23.52 2.21
CA SER A 253 -3.02 -24.56 1.50
C SER A 253 -2.72 -24.16 0.06
N ARG A 254 -1.47 -24.30 -0.36
CA ARG A 254 -1.01 -24.16 -1.76
C ARG A 254 -0.12 -25.33 -2.14
N ASN A 255 -0.03 -25.61 -3.44
CA ASN A 255 0.82 -26.69 -3.98
C ASN A 255 2.28 -26.27 -4.21
N VAL A 256 2.59 -24.98 -4.07
CA VAL A 256 3.96 -24.48 -3.94
C VAL A 256 4.14 -23.97 -2.53
N ARG A 257 5.10 -24.53 -1.79
CA ARG A 257 5.28 -24.26 -0.35
C ARG A 257 6.73 -23.99 -0.01
N PHE A 258 6.96 -22.84 0.61
CA PHE A 258 8.18 -22.48 1.31
C PHE A 258 7.94 -22.68 2.81
N GLU A 259 8.82 -23.43 3.48
CA GLU A 259 8.60 -23.77 4.88
C GLU A 259 9.89 -23.93 5.67
N THR A 260 9.81 -23.67 6.98
CA THR A 260 10.88 -24.07 7.90
C THR A 260 10.68 -25.54 8.28
N GLU A 261 11.75 -26.32 8.22
CA GLU A 261 11.77 -27.68 8.76
C GLU A 261 11.37 -27.68 10.24
N ASN A 262 10.35 -28.47 10.61
CA ASN A 262 9.77 -28.49 11.95
C ASN A 262 9.32 -27.10 12.44
N GLY A 263 8.87 -26.22 11.55
CA GLY A 263 8.64 -24.80 11.84
C GLY A 263 7.77 -24.51 13.06
N GLU A 264 6.80 -25.36 13.39
CA GLU A 264 5.95 -25.22 14.58
C GLU A 264 6.75 -25.27 15.89
N THR A 265 7.75 -26.14 15.96
CA THR A 265 8.57 -26.36 17.17
C THR A 265 9.98 -25.77 17.07
N ALA A 266 10.41 -25.38 15.87
CA ALA A 266 11.69 -24.75 15.64
C ALA A 266 11.80 -23.40 16.39
N PRO A 267 12.91 -23.14 17.12
CA PRO A 267 13.18 -21.83 17.69
C PRO A 267 13.09 -20.72 16.64
N VAL A 268 12.49 -19.58 17.01
CA VAL A 268 12.23 -18.48 16.06
C VAL A 268 13.49 -18.05 15.30
N HIS A 269 14.62 -17.88 15.99
CA HIS A 269 15.88 -17.45 15.39
C HIS A 269 16.46 -18.45 14.38
N ARG A 270 15.96 -19.69 14.34
CA ARG A 270 16.38 -20.74 13.39
C ARG A 270 15.47 -20.87 12.18
N ARG A 271 14.40 -20.09 12.06
CA ARG A 271 13.45 -20.17 10.93
C ARG A 271 14.02 -19.57 9.65
N GLY A 272 13.54 -20.10 8.52
CA GLY A 272 13.79 -19.54 7.19
C GLY A 272 12.94 -18.29 6.94
N HIS A 273 13.30 -17.52 5.93
CA HIS A 273 12.57 -16.33 5.49
C HIS A 273 12.66 -16.20 3.95
N VAL A 274 11.89 -15.29 3.36
CA VAL A 274 11.98 -14.97 1.93
C VAL A 274 12.18 -13.47 1.76
N MET A 275 13.23 -13.11 1.04
CA MET A 275 13.57 -11.73 0.73
C MET A 275 13.89 -11.59 -0.76
N LEU A 276 13.06 -10.82 -1.47
CA LEU A 276 13.20 -10.51 -2.89
C LEU A 276 13.74 -9.08 -3.00
N MET A 277 14.96 -8.91 -3.48
CA MET A 277 15.77 -7.70 -3.37
C MET A 277 16.12 -7.09 -4.72
N HIS A 278 15.94 -5.78 -4.86
CA HIS A 278 16.61 -4.94 -5.88
C HIS A 278 16.26 -5.24 -7.34
N HIS A 279 15.28 -6.09 -7.61
CA HIS A 279 14.80 -6.40 -8.97
C HIS A 279 13.31 -6.04 -9.11
N THR A 280 12.89 -5.54 -10.26
CA THR A 280 11.49 -5.17 -10.55
C THR A 280 10.65 -6.39 -10.98
N ASP A 281 11.27 -7.33 -11.69
CA ASP A 281 10.62 -8.54 -12.21
C ASP A 281 10.51 -9.66 -11.15
N TYR A 282 9.48 -9.54 -10.33
CA TYR A 282 9.03 -10.57 -9.41
C TYR A 282 7.56 -10.90 -9.65
N ASP A 283 7.26 -12.19 -9.81
CA ASP A 283 5.88 -12.67 -9.91
C ASP A 283 5.69 -13.91 -9.03
N VAL A 284 4.97 -13.73 -7.91
CA VAL A 284 4.71 -14.77 -6.93
C VAL A 284 3.21 -14.96 -6.78
N ARG A 285 2.70 -16.05 -7.36
CA ARG A 285 1.29 -16.41 -7.36
C ARG A 285 1.03 -17.76 -6.68
N TYR A 286 0.03 -17.78 -5.81
CA TYR A 286 -0.50 -18.98 -5.17
C TYR A 286 0.58 -19.84 -4.48
N ALA A 287 1.52 -19.20 -3.77
CA ALA A 287 2.51 -19.85 -2.93
C ALA A 287 2.15 -19.78 -1.44
N GLN A 288 2.52 -20.82 -0.69
CA GLN A 288 2.37 -20.87 0.76
C GLN A 288 3.71 -20.60 1.43
N PHE A 289 3.70 -19.68 2.39
CA PHE A 289 4.80 -19.38 3.31
C PHE A 289 4.42 -19.90 4.69
N HIS A 290 4.95 -21.07 5.06
CA HIS A 290 4.50 -21.85 6.21
C HIS A 290 5.54 -21.84 7.34
N TYR A 291 5.19 -21.24 8.49
CA TYR A 291 6.10 -21.06 9.63
C TYR A 291 7.46 -20.47 9.23
N LEU A 292 7.41 -19.42 8.42
CA LEU A 292 8.58 -18.64 8.04
C LEU A 292 8.67 -17.36 8.89
N GLY A 293 9.74 -16.61 8.67
CA GLY A 293 10.10 -15.42 9.40
C GLY A 293 10.86 -15.76 10.68
N ARG A 294 11.87 -14.95 10.98
CA ARG A 294 12.66 -15.04 12.21
C ARG A 294 12.89 -13.70 12.92
N THR A 295 12.45 -12.59 12.34
CA THR A 295 12.30 -11.34 13.09
C THR A 295 11.10 -11.49 14.02
N ASP A 296 11.34 -11.49 15.33
CA ASP A 296 10.32 -11.57 16.36
C ASP A 296 9.83 -10.16 16.72
N LYS A 297 8.59 -9.82 16.39
CA LYS A 297 8.02 -8.50 16.69
C LYS A 297 7.45 -8.40 18.12
N SER A 298 7.44 -9.50 18.88
CA SER A 298 7.03 -9.48 20.29
C SER A 298 8.08 -8.87 21.21
N VAL A 299 9.35 -8.89 20.78
CA VAL A 299 10.48 -8.25 21.45
C VAL A 299 11.13 -7.21 20.53
N PRO A 300 11.93 -6.26 21.06
CA PRO A 300 12.62 -5.30 20.21
C PRO A 300 13.51 -6.00 19.17
N SER A 301 13.50 -5.46 17.95
CA SER A 301 14.31 -5.89 16.83
C SER A 301 15.25 -4.78 16.38
N PHE A 302 16.37 -5.13 15.78
CA PHE A 302 17.47 -4.21 15.47
C PHE A 302 17.99 -4.40 14.05
N ASP A 303 18.62 -3.37 13.52
CA ASP A 303 19.54 -3.56 12.40
C ASP A 303 20.88 -4.13 12.90
N PRO A 304 21.63 -4.84 12.04
CA PRO A 304 22.92 -5.41 12.42
C PRO A 304 23.89 -4.40 13.04
N ASP A 305 23.95 -3.18 12.49
CA ASP A 305 24.86 -2.10 12.88
C ASP A 305 24.51 -1.43 14.22
N GLN A 306 23.31 -1.69 14.76
CA GLN A 306 22.85 -1.14 16.04
C GLN A 306 23.33 -1.95 17.25
N LEU A 307 23.94 -3.11 17.03
CA LEU A 307 24.40 -4.01 18.09
C LEU A 307 25.94 -4.05 18.15
N PRO A 308 26.56 -4.08 19.34
CA PRO A 308 28.01 -4.13 19.49
C PRO A 308 28.64 -5.45 18.99
N GLY A 309 27.81 -6.45 18.73
CA GLY A 309 28.17 -7.74 18.12
C GLY A 309 26.92 -8.62 17.99
N LEU A 310 26.86 -9.41 16.92
CA LEU A 310 25.75 -10.34 16.71
C LEU A 310 26.00 -11.69 17.39
N THR A 311 24.91 -12.30 17.83
CA THR A 311 24.84 -13.69 18.29
C THR A 311 23.84 -14.43 17.40
N PRO A 312 23.83 -15.77 17.33
CA PRO A 312 22.92 -16.46 16.42
C PRO A 312 21.44 -16.27 16.80
N THR A 313 21.19 -15.80 18.02
CA THR A 313 19.87 -15.48 18.59
C THR A 313 19.52 -14.00 18.51
N SER A 314 20.37 -13.15 17.92
CA SER A 314 20.09 -11.71 17.78
C SER A 314 18.84 -11.48 16.93
N ASN A 315 17.91 -10.66 17.42
CA ASN A 315 16.65 -10.37 16.75
C ASN A 315 16.82 -9.28 15.68
N ILE A 316 17.31 -9.69 14.51
CA ILE A 316 17.53 -8.78 13.38
C ILE A 316 16.24 -8.55 12.62
N ARG A 317 16.01 -7.29 12.21
CA ARG A 317 14.88 -6.86 11.37
C ARG A 317 14.93 -7.53 9.99
N THR A 318 13.86 -7.34 9.21
CA THR A 318 13.74 -7.69 7.79
C THR A 318 13.66 -9.18 7.42
N ARG A 319 13.71 -10.11 8.38
CA ARG A 319 13.62 -11.56 8.13
C ARG A 319 12.18 -12.06 8.25
N TYR A 320 11.36 -11.81 7.23
CA TYR A 320 9.91 -12.09 7.22
C TYR A 320 9.52 -13.20 6.22
N PRO A 321 8.30 -13.76 6.32
CA PRO A 321 7.81 -14.81 5.42
C PRO A 321 7.84 -14.42 3.94
N MET A 322 7.47 -13.17 3.62
CA MET A 322 7.49 -12.60 2.26
C MET A 322 7.86 -11.12 2.34
N HIS A 323 9.03 -10.75 1.83
CA HIS A 323 9.56 -9.40 1.89
C HIS A 323 10.05 -8.94 0.50
N LEU A 324 9.38 -7.94 -0.06
CA LEU A 324 9.88 -7.16 -1.21
C LEU A 324 10.74 -6.01 -0.72
N HIS A 325 12.01 -6.00 -1.10
CA HIS A 325 13.01 -5.05 -0.63
C HIS A 325 13.57 -4.23 -1.79
N PHE A 326 13.17 -2.96 -1.88
CA PHE A 326 13.68 -2.00 -2.86
C PHE A 326 13.57 -2.47 -4.31
N THR A 327 12.36 -2.88 -4.74
CA THR A 327 12.11 -3.40 -6.09
C THR A 327 11.84 -2.30 -7.13
N GLY A 328 12.16 -1.04 -6.82
CA GLY A 328 11.95 0.13 -7.68
C GLY A 328 10.63 0.87 -7.39
N LEU A 329 10.60 2.17 -7.71
CA LEU A 329 9.48 3.08 -7.41
C LEU A 329 8.91 3.78 -8.66
N ASP A 330 9.30 3.33 -9.86
CA ASP A 330 8.79 3.92 -11.09
C ASP A 330 7.38 3.39 -11.38
N PRO A 331 6.34 4.25 -11.44
CA PRO A 331 4.99 3.83 -11.77
C PRO A 331 4.81 3.38 -13.23
N ALA A 332 5.72 3.77 -14.14
CA ALA A 332 5.70 3.33 -15.54
C ALA A 332 6.29 1.92 -15.72
N GLU A 333 7.14 1.47 -14.79
CA GLU A 333 7.70 0.11 -14.81
C GLU A 333 6.69 -0.91 -14.25
N PRO A 334 6.74 -2.18 -14.73
CA PRO A 334 5.90 -3.24 -14.18
C PRO A 334 6.13 -3.41 -12.67
N PRO A 335 5.05 -3.45 -11.85
CA PRO A 335 5.16 -3.65 -10.42
C PRO A 335 5.51 -5.11 -10.11
N ALA A 336 6.12 -5.34 -8.95
CA ALA A 336 6.24 -6.68 -8.39
C ALA A 336 4.84 -7.26 -8.10
N ILE A 337 4.63 -8.53 -8.44
CA ILE A 337 3.32 -9.20 -8.39
C ILE A 337 3.29 -10.20 -7.24
N VAL A 338 2.32 -10.04 -6.34
CA VAL A 338 2.09 -10.93 -5.19
C VAL A 338 0.60 -11.26 -5.13
N ILE A 339 0.20 -12.41 -5.69
CA ILE A 339 -1.21 -12.75 -5.89
C ILE A 339 -1.59 -14.10 -5.26
N GLY A 340 -2.68 -14.14 -4.52
CA GLY A 340 -3.27 -15.42 -4.11
C GLY A 340 -2.45 -16.21 -3.09
N ASN A 341 -1.42 -15.61 -2.49
CA ASN A 341 -0.48 -16.28 -1.59
C ASN A 341 -1.07 -16.46 -0.19
N SER A 342 -0.41 -17.28 0.62
CA SER A 342 -0.80 -17.47 2.02
C SER A 342 0.41 -17.49 2.96
N VAL A 343 0.39 -16.65 4.00
CA VAL A 343 1.33 -16.71 5.13
C VAL A 343 0.62 -17.37 6.30
N PHE A 344 1.13 -18.52 6.74
CA PHE A 344 0.60 -19.26 7.89
C PHE A 344 1.62 -19.28 9.02
N HIS A 345 1.36 -18.50 10.06
CA HIS A 345 2.23 -18.22 11.20
C HIS A 345 3.48 -17.39 10.86
N SER A 346 3.65 -16.26 11.54
CA SER A 346 4.88 -15.45 11.53
C SER A 346 5.20 -14.92 12.93
N PRO A 347 6.46 -15.03 13.42
CA PRO A 347 6.86 -14.39 14.67
C PRO A 347 6.95 -12.85 14.53
N GLY A 348 6.86 -12.33 13.31
CA GLY A 348 6.84 -10.92 13.01
C GLY A 348 5.77 -10.62 11.97
N TRP A 349 6.07 -9.67 11.08
CA TRP A 349 5.18 -9.29 9.99
C TRP A 349 4.91 -10.45 9.02
N GLY A 350 3.76 -10.43 8.35
CA GLY A 350 3.40 -11.41 7.33
C GLY A 350 3.98 -11.06 5.97
N TYR A 351 3.39 -10.06 5.31
CA TYR A 351 3.85 -9.52 4.03
C TYR A 351 4.48 -8.14 4.23
N VAL A 352 5.60 -7.90 3.56
CA VAL A 352 6.34 -6.65 3.64
C VAL A 352 6.58 -6.07 2.25
N HIS A 353 6.14 -4.83 2.10
CA HIS A 353 6.29 -3.97 0.93
C HIS A 353 7.21 -2.83 1.35
N HIS A 354 8.47 -2.84 0.89
CA HIS A 354 9.49 -1.89 1.33
C HIS A 354 10.07 -1.15 0.13
N ALA A 355 9.85 0.16 0.06
CA ALA A 355 10.39 1.06 -0.98
C ALA A 355 10.23 0.49 -2.41
N SER A 356 9.02 0.04 -2.73
CA SER A 356 8.73 -0.74 -3.93
C SER A 356 7.42 -0.30 -4.61
N ASN A 357 7.26 -0.59 -5.90
CA ASN A 357 6.02 -0.58 -6.65
C ASN A 357 5.48 -2.02 -6.74
N ALA A 358 4.35 -2.32 -6.08
CA ALA A 358 3.86 -3.70 -6.00
C ALA A 358 2.33 -3.83 -6.01
N ILE A 359 1.85 -4.96 -6.55
CA ILE A 359 0.44 -5.37 -6.52
C ILE A 359 0.30 -6.56 -5.56
N PHE A 360 -0.39 -6.33 -4.45
CA PHE A 360 -0.79 -7.38 -3.52
C PHE A 360 -2.28 -7.64 -3.72
N HIS A 361 -2.61 -8.76 -4.34
CA HIS A 361 -3.99 -9.11 -4.63
C HIS A 361 -4.40 -10.45 -4.04
N ASP A 362 -5.52 -10.50 -3.34
CA ASP A 362 -6.14 -11.75 -2.84
C ASP A 362 -5.19 -12.62 -2.00
N ASN A 363 -4.31 -12.02 -1.19
CA ASN A 363 -3.42 -12.76 -0.31
C ASN A 363 -4.02 -12.95 1.09
N ALA A 364 -3.66 -14.05 1.76
CA ALA A 364 -4.07 -14.33 3.13
C ALA A 364 -2.88 -14.33 4.10
N SER A 365 -3.07 -13.76 5.28
CA SER A 365 -2.13 -13.78 6.40
C SER A 365 -2.84 -14.29 7.66
N TYR A 366 -2.24 -15.25 8.37
CA TYR A 366 -2.76 -15.78 9.64
C TYR A 366 -1.69 -15.91 10.72
N ASP A 367 -2.05 -15.53 11.94
CA ASP A 367 -1.26 -15.67 13.17
C ASP A 367 0.12 -15.01 13.07
N THR A 368 0.12 -13.71 12.78
CA THR A 368 1.33 -12.89 12.75
C THR A 368 1.50 -12.13 14.06
N HIS A 369 2.73 -11.73 14.37
CA HIS A 369 2.99 -10.77 15.44
C HIS A 369 3.36 -9.41 14.85
N GLY A 370 2.77 -8.35 15.38
CA GLY A 370 2.96 -6.99 14.90
C GLY A 370 2.00 -6.59 13.80
N ALA A 371 2.07 -7.20 12.61
CA ALA A 371 1.17 -6.87 11.51
C ALA A 371 0.97 -7.98 10.47
N GLY A 372 -0.20 -8.02 9.83
CA GLY A 372 -0.49 -8.93 8.72
C GLY A 372 0.22 -8.50 7.43
N PHE A 373 0.08 -7.22 7.08
CA PHE A 373 0.65 -6.56 5.91
C PHE A 373 1.29 -5.23 6.31
N VAL A 374 2.46 -4.91 5.74
CA VAL A 374 3.24 -3.71 6.10
C VAL A 374 3.78 -3.02 4.87
N ALA A 375 3.48 -1.72 4.72
CA ALA A 375 4.24 -0.77 3.91
C ALA A 375 5.21 -0.05 4.86
N GLU A 376 6.52 -0.30 4.69
CA GLU A 376 7.53 -0.14 5.76
C GLU A 376 8.11 1.28 5.86
N THR A 377 8.39 1.94 4.74
CA THR A 377 9.18 3.18 4.73
C THR A 377 8.44 4.43 4.30
N GLY A 378 7.31 4.27 3.63
CA GLY A 378 6.35 5.32 3.32
C GLY A 378 6.40 5.87 1.90
N ASP A 379 7.42 5.49 1.13
CA ASP A 379 7.57 5.79 -0.29
C ASP A 379 6.95 4.71 -1.21
N GLU A 380 6.35 3.65 -0.65
CA GLU A 380 5.72 2.58 -1.42
C GLU A 380 4.52 3.07 -2.26
N ILE A 381 4.43 2.53 -3.48
CA ILE A 381 3.31 2.76 -4.42
C ILE A 381 2.74 1.43 -4.92
N GLY A 382 1.60 1.48 -5.59
CA GLY A 382 0.92 0.31 -6.15
C GLY A 382 -0.43 0.07 -5.49
N SER A 383 -0.84 -1.20 -5.34
CA SER A 383 -2.20 -1.53 -4.90
C SER A 383 -2.26 -2.77 -4.02
N TRP A 384 -3.02 -2.68 -2.93
CA TRP A 384 -3.43 -3.78 -2.08
C TRP A 384 -4.93 -3.98 -2.24
N THR A 385 -5.33 -5.09 -2.87
CA THR A 385 -6.74 -5.35 -3.16
C THR A 385 -7.19 -6.75 -2.74
N ARG A 386 -8.36 -6.84 -2.11
CA ARG A 386 -8.96 -8.10 -1.64
C ARG A 386 -8.06 -8.98 -0.77
N ASN A 387 -7.10 -8.43 -0.03
CA ASN A 387 -6.28 -9.22 0.89
C ASN A 387 -7.03 -9.44 2.21
N ILE A 388 -6.67 -10.50 2.94
CA ILE A 388 -7.22 -10.79 4.26
C ILE A 388 -6.11 -11.02 5.31
N ALA A 389 -6.21 -10.32 6.43
CA ALA A 389 -5.39 -10.52 7.61
C ALA A 389 -6.26 -11.06 8.75
N ILE A 390 -5.96 -12.26 9.23
CA ILE A 390 -6.64 -12.89 10.36
C ILE A 390 -5.63 -13.03 11.51
N LYS A 391 -5.98 -12.55 12.71
CA LYS A 391 -5.17 -12.75 13.93
C LYS A 391 -3.76 -12.13 13.84
N ALA A 392 -3.71 -10.81 13.80
CA ALA A 392 -2.46 -10.06 14.00
C ALA A 392 -2.31 -9.67 15.49
N LYS A 393 -1.40 -10.32 16.19
CA LYS A 393 -1.17 -10.09 17.63
C LYS A 393 -0.28 -8.88 17.84
N GLY A 394 -0.66 -7.98 18.75
CA GLY A 394 0.16 -6.85 19.15
C GLY A 394 0.91 -7.07 20.45
N ASN A 395 1.87 -6.20 20.75
CA ASN A 395 2.53 -6.09 22.06
C ASN A 395 1.74 -5.22 23.08
N SER A 396 0.69 -4.54 22.63
CA SER A 396 -0.07 -3.57 23.45
C SER A 396 -1.54 -3.49 23.02
N SER A 397 -2.36 -2.83 23.84
CA SER A 397 -3.81 -2.76 23.64
C SER A 397 -4.30 -1.68 22.69
N PHE A 398 -3.54 -0.60 22.45
CA PHE A 398 -4.14 0.54 21.76
C PHE A 398 -3.20 1.47 21.01
N ASN A 399 -2.06 1.89 21.57
CA ASN A 399 -1.38 3.09 21.08
C ASN A 399 -0.08 2.78 20.29
N PRO A 400 -0.08 2.96 18.96
CA PRO A 400 1.11 2.78 18.13
C PRO A 400 1.95 4.07 18.00
N LYS A 401 1.45 5.23 18.46
CA LYS A 401 1.98 6.56 18.10
C LYS A 401 3.07 7.10 19.03
N ASN A 402 3.25 6.50 20.21
CA ASN A 402 4.12 6.98 21.28
C ASN A 402 5.06 5.89 21.79
N GLY A 403 6.27 6.28 22.18
CA GLY A 403 7.22 5.43 22.88
C GLY A 403 8.40 4.97 22.02
N VAL A 404 9.17 4.05 22.58
CA VAL A 404 10.48 3.61 22.06
C VAL A 404 10.40 2.95 20.68
N ASP A 405 9.26 2.37 20.31
CA ASP A 405 9.06 1.75 18.99
C ASP A 405 9.14 2.79 17.86
N VAL A 406 8.60 4.00 18.08
CA VAL A 406 8.70 5.11 17.10
C VAL A 406 10.12 5.67 17.06
N GLU A 407 10.77 5.84 18.22
CA GLU A 407 12.11 6.40 18.33
C GLU A 407 13.18 5.48 17.69
N SER A 408 13.08 4.18 17.95
CA SER A 408 13.98 3.16 17.40
C SER A 408 13.59 2.66 16.01
N TYR A 409 12.48 3.16 15.45
CA TYR A 409 11.89 2.70 14.20
C TYR A 409 11.58 1.20 14.17
N ASP A 410 11.20 0.63 15.32
CA ASP A 410 10.67 -0.74 15.42
C ASP A 410 9.13 -0.72 15.34
N ILE A 411 8.63 -0.21 14.22
CA ILE A 411 7.22 0.07 13.99
C ILE A 411 6.39 -1.22 13.80
N GLY A 412 5.06 -1.08 13.67
CA GLY A 412 4.18 -2.18 13.30
C GLY A 412 4.16 -3.34 14.29
N ARG A 413 4.32 -3.08 15.59
CA ARG A 413 4.32 -4.10 16.65
C ARG A 413 2.99 -4.24 17.39
N THR A 414 2.02 -3.40 17.08
CA THR A 414 0.77 -3.25 17.85
C THR A 414 -0.37 -4.16 17.40
N GLY A 415 -0.17 -5.04 16.41
CA GLY A 415 -1.18 -6.02 15.98
C GLY A 415 -2.13 -5.48 14.91
N ALA A 416 -1.57 -4.85 13.88
CA ALA A 416 -2.36 -4.31 12.77
C ALA A 416 -2.73 -5.41 11.74
N GLY A 417 -3.92 -5.38 11.17
CA GLY A 417 -4.20 -6.12 9.94
C GLY A 417 -3.33 -5.57 8.81
N PHE A 418 -3.45 -4.25 8.60
CA PHE A 418 -2.73 -3.50 7.58
C PHE A 418 -2.04 -2.28 8.20
N TRP A 419 -0.71 -2.22 8.06
CA TRP A 419 0.12 -1.11 8.53
C TRP A 419 0.68 -0.32 7.35
N PHE A 420 0.58 0.99 7.44
CA PHE A 420 1.07 1.92 6.43
C PHE A 420 1.94 3.00 7.05
N GLN A 421 3.21 3.03 6.63
CA GLN A 421 4.08 4.18 6.85
C GLN A 421 3.87 5.28 5.79
N GLY A 422 3.26 4.94 4.65
CA GLY A 422 2.97 5.83 3.53
C GLY A 422 1.49 5.89 3.18
N ARG A 423 1.15 6.69 2.16
CA ARG A 423 -0.26 6.96 1.79
C ARG A 423 -0.57 6.69 0.32
N MET A 424 0.44 6.27 -0.45
CA MET A 424 0.36 6.10 -1.91
C MET A 424 0.07 4.66 -2.36
N VAL A 425 -0.10 3.72 -1.43
CA VAL A 425 -0.61 2.37 -1.74
C VAL A 425 -2.14 2.42 -1.75
N ARG A 426 -2.75 2.12 -2.90
CA ARG A 426 -4.21 2.01 -3.03
C ARG A 426 -4.73 0.83 -2.21
N ASN A 427 -5.86 1.00 -1.52
CA ASN A 427 -6.36 0.02 -0.55
C ASN A 427 -7.86 -0.26 -0.76
N VAL A 428 -8.19 -1.37 -1.45
CA VAL A 428 -9.57 -1.67 -1.85
C VAL A 428 -10.03 -3.09 -1.50
N GLY A 429 -11.18 -3.23 -0.83
CA GLY A 429 -11.82 -4.53 -0.60
C GLY A 429 -11.07 -5.46 0.36
N ASN A 430 -10.15 -4.93 1.18
CA ASN A 430 -9.36 -5.73 2.11
C ASN A 430 -10.15 -6.04 3.39
N VAL A 431 -9.76 -7.11 4.09
CA VAL A 431 -10.42 -7.57 5.31
C VAL A 431 -9.41 -7.75 6.44
N ALA A 432 -9.61 -7.07 7.56
CA ALA A 432 -8.85 -7.26 8.79
C ALA A 432 -9.75 -7.86 9.88
N ALA A 433 -9.45 -9.08 10.32
CA ALA A 433 -10.27 -9.83 11.27
C ALA A 433 -9.48 -10.30 12.48
N SER A 434 -10.06 -10.20 13.69
CA SER A 434 -9.41 -10.66 14.92
C SER A 434 -8.06 -9.98 15.19
N VAL A 435 -7.95 -8.70 14.83
CA VAL A 435 -6.72 -7.91 14.93
C VAL A 435 -6.82 -6.87 16.03
N ASN A 436 -5.70 -6.36 16.53
CA ASN A 436 -5.78 -5.22 17.42
C ASN A 436 -6.27 -3.97 16.70
N GLN A 437 -5.71 -3.67 15.53
CA GLN A 437 -6.06 -2.51 14.72
C GLN A 437 -6.32 -2.98 13.29
N GLY A 438 -7.44 -2.58 12.68
CA GLY A 438 -7.75 -2.96 11.30
C GLY A 438 -6.74 -2.37 10.32
N TYR A 439 -6.76 -1.03 10.22
CA TYR A 439 -5.93 -0.25 9.33
C TYR A 439 -5.21 0.84 10.12
N VAL A 440 -3.89 0.95 9.96
CA VAL A 440 -3.06 1.93 10.67
C VAL A 440 -2.25 2.73 9.68
N TYR A 441 -2.47 4.05 9.65
CA TYR A 441 -1.62 5.02 8.98
C TYR A 441 -0.85 5.79 10.03
N LEU A 442 0.45 5.48 10.19
CA LEU A 442 1.32 6.14 11.15
C LEU A 442 2.51 6.76 10.43
N HIS A 443 2.57 8.09 10.39
CA HIS A 443 3.65 8.81 9.72
C HIS A 443 4.59 9.45 10.74
N ARG A 444 5.20 8.62 11.59
CA ARG A 444 6.18 9.02 12.60
C ARG A 444 7.36 8.08 12.59
N GLY A 445 8.52 8.57 13.01
CA GLY A 445 9.75 7.78 13.13
C GLY A 445 10.90 8.35 12.32
N THR A 446 12.11 7.87 12.62
CA THR A 446 13.37 8.45 12.11
C THR A 446 13.80 7.96 10.73
N ARG A 447 13.19 6.90 10.19
CA ARG A 447 13.57 6.27 8.91
C ARG A 447 12.49 6.29 7.84
N VAL A 448 11.52 7.19 8.00
CA VAL A 448 10.52 7.46 6.98
C VAL A 448 11.22 8.03 5.75
N ARG A 449 10.94 7.47 4.57
CA ARG A 449 11.59 7.84 3.31
C ARG A 449 10.78 8.91 2.58
N HIS A 450 11.44 9.98 2.18
CA HIS A 450 10.83 11.00 1.34
C HIS A 450 10.89 10.59 -0.14
N PHE A 451 9.99 11.16 -0.95
CA PHE A 451 9.84 10.81 -2.36
C PHE A 451 9.65 12.04 -3.26
N PRO A 452 10.02 11.98 -4.55
CA PRO A 452 9.83 13.10 -5.45
C PRO A 452 8.34 13.27 -5.80
N TYR A 453 7.89 14.52 -5.98
CA TYR A 453 6.46 14.83 -6.19
C TYR A 453 5.84 14.07 -7.38
N ARG A 454 6.64 13.73 -8.40
CA ARG A 454 6.20 13.03 -9.61
C ARG A 454 5.73 11.59 -9.38
N LEU A 455 6.06 10.97 -8.22
CA LEU A 455 5.47 9.67 -7.88
C LEU A 455 3.98 9.78 -7.56
N PHE A 456 3.52 10.95 -7.16
CA PHE A 456 2.10 11.20 -6.93
C PHE A 456 1.42 11.63 -8.25
N PRO A 457 0.32 10.98 -8.67
CA PRO A 457 -0.38 11.28 -9.94
C PRO A 457 -0.85 12.73 -10.10
N MET A 458 -1.08 13.42 -8.98
CA MET A 458 -1.38 14.86 -8.93
C MET A 458 -0.21 15.61 -8.30
N GLY A 459 1.02 15.30 -8.73
CA GLY A 459 2.26 15.74 -8.10
C GLY A 459 2.39 17.25 -7.89
N ASP A 460 1.70 18.05 -8.71
CA ASP A 460 1.70 19.52 -8.59
C ASP A 460 0.96 20.03 -7.37
N ALA A 461 0.11 19.19 -6.74
CA ALA A 461 -0.47 19.47 -5.44
C ALA A 461 0.59 19.44 -4.33
N LEU A 462 1.68 18.69 -4.55
CA LEU A 462 2.78 18.60 -3.60
C LEU A 462 3.80 19.70 -3.83
N ARG A 463 4.73 19.86 -2.89
CA ARG A 463 5.80 20.86 -3.02
C ARG A 463 6.82 20.40 -4.06
N ARG A 464 6.72 20.97 -5.26
CA ARG A 464 7.52 20.63 -6.45
C ARG A 464 9.03 20.83 -6.29
N ASP A 465 9.46 21.70 -5.37
CA ASP A 465 10.84 22.12 -5.16
C ASP A 465 11.70 21.13 -4.36
N ARG A 466 11.10 20.11 -3.74
CA ARG A 466 11.79 19.24 -2.78
C ARG A 466 11.25 17.81 -2.76
N GLN A 467 11.98 16.95 -2.05
CA GLN A 467 11.48 15.64 -1.64
C GLN A 467 10.32 15.82 -0.65
N ASN A 468 9.25 15.06 -0.85
CA ASN A 468 8.01 15.13 -0.09
C ASN A 468 7.98 14.05 0.99
N SER A 469 7.45 14.42 2.15
CA SER A 469 7.24 13.50 3.26
C SER A 469 6.03 12.60 2.97
N PRO A 470 6.04 11.31 3.39
CA PRO A 470 4.90 10.37 3.29
C PRO A 470 3.59 10.84 3.91
N ASP A 471 3.61 11.86 4.76
CA ASP A 471 2.42 12.47 5.34
C ASP A 471 1.83 13.63 4.53
N HIS A 472 2.49 14.12 3.47
CA HIS A 472 1.92 15.15 2.59
C HIS A 472 0.73 14.66 1.74
N PRO A 473 0.83 13.57 0.95
CA PRO A 473 -0.24 13.18 0.04
C PRO A 473 -1.49 12.71 0.82
N PRO A 474 -2.69 12.77 0.22
CA PRO A 474 -3.87 12.12 0.77
C PRO A 474 -3.70 10.58 0.75
N ILE A 475 -4.49 9.86 1.55
CA ILE A 475 -4.58 8.39 1.41
C ILE A 475 -5.29 8.09 0.08
N LEU A 476 -4.61 7.34 -0.79
CA LEU A 476 -5.14 6.97 -2.10
C LEU A 476 -6.18 5.84 -1.99
N ASN A 477 -7.38 6.11 -2.50
CA ASN A 477 -8.43 5.13 -2.81
C ASN A 477 -8.65 4.08 -1.72
N PHE A 478 -9.01 4.53 -0.51
CA PHE A 478 -9.48 3.65 0.55
C PHE A 478 -10.98 3.38 0.34
N HIS A 479 -11.31 2.17 -0.14
CA HIS A 479 -12.67 1.84 -0.58
C HIS A 479 -13.08 0.41 -0.22
N ASP A 480 -14.31 0.22 0.27
CA ASP A 480 -14.94 -1.10 0.57
C ASP A 480 -14.08 -2.01 1.47
N ASN A 481 -13.28 -1.41 2.35
CA ASN A 481 -12.48 -2.16 3.32
C ASN A 481 -13.32 -2.55 4.54
N GLU A 482 -12.98 -3.68 5.13
CA GLU A 482 -13.65 -4.20 6.31
C GLU A 482 -12.66 -4.45 7.45
N ALA A 483 -13.04 -4.07 8.67
CA ALA A 483 -12.39 -4.48 9.90
C ALA A 483 -13.43 -5.08 10.85
N PHE A 484 -13.17 -6.25 11.43
CA PHE A 484 -14.08 -6.78 12.44
C PHE A 484 -13.39 -7.59 13.51
N ALA A 485 -14.07 -7.71 14.65
CA ALA A 485 -13.50 -8.27 15.87
C ALA A 485 -12.14 -7.61 16.16
N SER A 486 -12.15 -6.29 16.35
CA SER A 486 -10.91 -5.52 16.53
C SER A 486 -10.98 -4.53 17.69
N THR A 487 -9.83 -4.03 18.15
CA THR A 487 -9.83 -2.93 19.13
C THR A 487 -10.14 -1.60 18.44
N VAL A 488 -9.50 -1.33 17.29
CA VAL A 488 -9.78 -0.15 16.46
C VAL A 488 -10.00 -0.57 15.02
N GLY A 489 -11.04 -0.05 14.36
CA GLY A 489 -11.25 -0.24 12.93
C GLY A 489 -10.19 0.47 12.09
N LEU A 490 -10.16 1.80 12.15
CA LEU A 490 -9.21 2.66 11.43
C LEU A 490 -8.46 3.58 12.41
N TYR A 491 -7.15 3.66 12.27
CA TYR A 491 -6.29 4.51 13.09
C TYR A 491 -5.38 5.35 12.21
N VAL A 492 -5.47 6.68 12.33
CA VAL A 492 -4.69 7.63 11.52
C VAL A 492 -3.98 8.62 12.43
N VAL A 493 -2.65 8.68 12.34
CA VAL A 493 -1.85 9.68 13.05
C VAL A 493 -0.66 10.13 12.19
N LYS A 494 -0.59 11.44 11.88
CA LYS A 494 0.58 12.02 11.21
C LYS A 494 1.59 12.58 12.23
N ALA A 495 2.79 12.94 11.74
CA ALA A 495 3.72 13.78 12.50
C ALA A 495 3.29 15.25 12.50
N ASN A 496 2.69 15.73 11.41
CA ASN A 496 2.24 17.11 11.23
C ASN A 496 0.80 17.14 10.69
N PRO A 497 -0.11 17.92 11.29
CA PRO A 497 -1.47 18.07 10.76
C PRO A 497 -1.49 18.61 9.32
N ASN A 498 -0.62 19.56 8.98
CA ASN A 498 -0.69 20.27 7.70
C ASN A 498 -0.35 19.36 6.49
N GLN A 499 -1.17 19.38 5.45
CA GLN A 499 -0.92 18.77 4.14
C GLN A 499 -0.28 19.77 3.17
N GLY A 500 -0.70 21.04 3.23
CA GLY A 500 -0.22 22.10 2.35
C GLY A 500 -0.93 22.14 1.00
N HIS A 501 -2.06 21.46 0.87
CA HIS A 501 -2.94 21.44 -0.30
C HIS A 501 -4.37 21.07 0.10
N ASP A 502 -5.35 21.41 -0.73
CA ASP A 502 -6.78 21.17 -0.48
C ASP A 502 -7.29 19.81 -1.03
N ILE A 503 -6.39 18.87 -1.35
CA ILE A 503 -6.82 17.51 -1.72
C ILE A 503 -7.25 16.74 -0.46
N HIS A 504 -8.52 16.34 -0.38
CA HIS A 504 -9.01 15.55 0.76
C HIS A 504 -8.66 14.08 0.61
N THR A 505 -8.29 13.45 1.72
CA THR A 505 -8.36 12.00 1.84
C THR A 505 -9.82 11.56 1.82
N HIS A 506 -10.18 10.70 0.87
CA HIS A 506 -11.54 10.17 0.73
C HIS A 506 -11.58 8.71 1.16
N ILE A 507 -12.23 8.46 2.30
CA ILE A 507 -12.50 7.13 2.84
C ILE A 507 -13.94 6.78 2.46
N THR A 508 -14.13 5.71 1.68
CA THR A 508 -15.46 5.31 1.18
C THR A 508 -15.82 3.90 1.60
N ASP A 509 -17.08 3.69 1.98
CA ASP A 509 -17.69 2.37 2.22
C ASP A 509 -16.92 1.48 3.20
N PHE A 510 -16.28 2.11 4.20
CA PHE A 510 -15.55 1.40 5.24
C PHE A 510 -16.52 0.76 6.24
N ARG A 511 -16.38 -0.55 6.48
CA ARG A 511 -17.18 -1.28 7.48
C ARG A 511 -16.31 -1.68 8.66
N ALA A 512 -16.72 -1.31 9.88
CA ALA A 512 -16.06 -1.70 11.12
C ALA A 512 -17.07 -2.25 12.13
N TRP A 513 -17.07 -3.56 12.41
CA TRP A 513 -18.05 -4.15 13.31
C TRP A 513 -17.44 -5.07 14.38
N GLU A 514 -18.12 -5.17 15.52
CA GLU A 514 -17.54 -5.77 16.72
C GLU A 514 -16.20 -5.12 17.11
N VAL A 515 -16.17 -3.78 17.06
CA VAL A 515 -14.99 -2.96 17.34
C VAL A 515 -15.12 -2.21 18.66
N ARG A 516 -14.01 -2.05 19.42
CA ARG A 516 -14.04 -1.17 20.59
C ARG A 516 -14.10 0.30 20.18
N ALA A 517 -13.35 0.71 19.18
CA ALA A 517 -13.41 2.04 18.57
C ALA A 517 -13.52 1.92 17.05
N GLY A 518 -14.36 2.72 16.40
CA GLY A 518 -14.54 2.69 14.96
C GLY A 518 -13.35 3.30 14.21
N ALA A 519 -13.26 4.63 14.19
CA ALA A 519 -12.17 5.37 13.55
C ALA A 519 -11.58 6.41 14.51
N ALA A 520 -10.26 6.40 14.70
CA ALA A 520 -9.53 7.35 15.53
C ALA A 520 -8.51 8.12 14.70
N MET A 521 -8.60 9.45 14.68
CA MET A 521 -7.85 10.30 13.75
C MET A 521 -7.25 11.51 14.46
N GLU A 522 -5.94 11.68 14.36
CA GLU A 522 -5.22 12.77 15.04
C GLU A 522 -4.10 13.34 14.17
N TYR A 523 -3.68 14.56 14.50
CA TYR A 523 -2.62 15.28 13.79
C TYR A 523 -2.85 15.24 12.28
N THR A 524 -4.05 15.58 11.82
CA THR A 524 -4.43 15.39 10.43
C THR A 524 -5.53 16.37 9.99
N SER A 525 -5.68 16.55 8.69
CA SER A 525 -6.60 17.52 8.08
C SER A 525 -7.13 17.02 6.75
N HIS A 526 -8.17 17.64 6.20
CA HIS A 526 -8.72 17.36 4.87
C HIS A 526 -9.17 15.91 4.71
N TYR A 527 -10.19 15.50 5.44
CA TYR A 527 -10.79 14.17 5.30
C TYR A 527 -12.27 14.24 4.97
N LEU A 528 -12.70 13.33 4.10
CA LEU A 528 -14.08 12.97 3.86
C LEU A 528 -14.26 11.47 4.16
N LEU A 529 -15.05 11.16 5.18
CA LEU A 529 -15.50 9.81 5.51
C LEU A 529 -16.91 9.65 4.97
N GLN A 530 -17.08 8.85 3.92
CA GLN A 530 -18.35 8.69 3.22
C GLN A 530 -18.84 7.23 3.28
N GLY A 531 -20.10 7.02 3.64
CA GLY A 531 -20.71 5.68 3.67
C GLY A 531 -20.10 4.72 4.71
N VAL A 532 -19.53 5.27 5.79
CA VAL A 532 -18.87 4.47 6.83
C VAL A 532 -19.90 3.81 7.74
N ASP A 533 -19.76 2.51 8.00
CA ASP A 533 -20.67 1.72 8.84
C ASP A 533 -19.91 1.13 10.04
N ILE A 534 -20.23 1.59 11.25
CA ILE A 534 -19.53 1.25 12.49
C ILE A 534 -20.49 0.61 13.50
N ILE A 535 -20.13 -0.57 14.03
CA ILE A 535 -20.87 -1.26 15.08
C ILE A 535 -19.93 -1.61 16.24
N GLY A 536 -20.20 -1.07 17.42
CA GLY A 536 -19.44 -1.32 18.63
C GLY A 536 -19.49 -2.79 19.08
N ASN A 537 -18.44 -3.22 19.77
CA ASN A 537 -18.29 -4.60 20.24
C ASN A 537 -19.31 -4.99 21.32
N THR A 538 -19.62 -6.28 21.40
CA THR A 538 -20.39 -6.81 22.52
C THR A 538 -19.65 -6.49 23.83
N PRO A 539 -20.26 -5.78 24.81
CA PRO A 539 -19.58 -5.39 26.03
C PRO A 539 -19.12 -6.61 26.86
N GLU A 540 -17.90 -6.53 27.37
CA GLU A 540 -17.35 -7.49 28.33
C GLU A 540 -16.56 -6.75 29.42
N PRO A 541 -16.30 -7.36 30.60
CA PRO A 541 -15.53 -6.72 31.66
C PRO A 541 -14.18 -6.20 31.16
N PHE A 542 -13.89 -4.92 31.46
CA PHE A 542 -12.68 -4.19 31.04
C PHE A 542 -12.49 -3.99 29.53
N ARG A 543 -13.51 -4.28 28.71
CA ARG A 543 -13.47 -4.07 27.26
C ARG A 543 -14.87 -3.74 26.70
N SER A 544 -15.40 -2.62 27.14
CA SER A 544 -16.61 -2.02 26.56
C SER A 544 -16.29 -1.21 25.30
N PRO A 545 -17.28 -1.02 24.40
CA PRO A 545 -17.18 -0.04 23.32
C PRO A 545 -16.78 1.34 23.83
N ALA A 546 -16.05 2.08 23.00
CA ALA A 546 -15.49 3.39 23.30
C ALA A 546 -16.17 4.49 22.48
N PHE A 547 -16.06 4.49 21.15
CA PHE A 547 -16.67 5.52 20.30
C PHE A 547 -16.80 5.05 18.84
N GLY A 548 -17.67 5.72 18.09
CA GLY A 548 -17.79 5.54 16.64
C GLY A 548 -16.61 6.18 15.90
N ILE A 549 -16.62 7.50 15.76
CA ILE A 549 -15.58 8.28 15.07
C ILE A 549 -15.01 9.31 16.03
N GLU A 550 -13.69 9.44 16.09
CA GLU A 550 -13.00 10.47 16.85
C GLU A 550 -12.09 11.31 15.94
N PHE A 551 -12.37 12.61 15.90
CA PHE A 551 -11.42 13.64 15.47
C PHE A 551 -10.74 14.17 16.73
N GLY A 552 -9.55 13.64 16.99
CA GLY A 552 -8.78 13.90 18.20
C GLY A 552 -7.89 15.15 18.08
N THR A 553 -6.80 15.16 18.86
CA THR A 553 -5.89 16.29 18.92
C THR A 553 -5.33 16.67 17.54
N ASN A 554 -5.28 17.97 17.24
CA ASN A 554 -4.76 18.52 15.99
C ASN A 554 -5.50 18.03 14.73
N ALA A 555 -6.82 17.82 14.81
CA ALA A 555 -7.68 17.54 13.66
C ALA A 555 -8.39 18.81 13.13
N THR A 556 -8.44 19.05 11.82
CA THR A 556 -9.23 20.16 11.22
C THR A 556 -9.81 19.77 9.87
N ASP A 557 -10.87 20.44 9.42
CA ASP A 557 -11.44 20.26 8.08
C ASP A 557 -11.82 18.80 7.78
N MET A 558 -12.66 18.26 8.66
CA MET A 558 -13.15 16.88 8.58
C MET A 558 -14.64 16.85 8.24
N VAL A 559 -15.02 15.96 7.34
CA VAL A 559 -16.39 15.72 6.93
C VAL A 559 -16.76 14.25 7.10
N VAL A 560 -17.93 14.00 7.70
CA VAL A 560 -18.58 12.68 7.74
C VAL A 560 -19.87 12.77 6.93
N ASN A 561 -20.05 11.92 5.94
CA ASN A 561 -21.23 11.92 5.06
C ASN A 561 -21.86 10.53 4.94
N GLY A 562 -23.12 10.39 5.37
CA GLY A 562 -23.87 9.14 5.25
C GLY A 562 -23.33 8.01 6.11
N ALA A 563 -22.80 8.31 7.30
CA ALA A 563 -22.31 7.28 8.21
C ALA A 563 -23.47 6.62 8.99
N HIS A 564 -23.32 5.33 9.28
CA HIS A 564 -24.15 4.59 10.22
C HIS A 564 -23.30 4.16 11.41
N ILE A 565 -23.71 4.52 12.64
CA ILE A 565 -22.95 4.25 13.86
C ILE A 565 -23.86 3.62 14.90
N ALA A 566 -23.50 2.43 15.38
CA ALA A 566 -24.32 1.67 16.31
C ALA A 566 -23.54 1.10 17.51
N ASN A 567 -24.24 0.90 18.62
CA ASN A 567 -23.75 0.18 19.81
C ASN A 567 -22.45 0.73 20.43
N VAL A 568 -22.27 2.04 20.43
CA VAL A 568 -21.15 2.75 21.06
C VAL A 568 -21.71 3.78 22.05
N PRO A 569 -20.99 4.14 23.14
CA PRO A 569 -21.50 5.13 24.08
C PRO A 569 -21.53 6.54 23.46
N VAL A 570 -20.57 6.85 22.57
CA VAL A 570 -20.48 8.13 21.85
C VAL A 570 -20.36 7.88 20.34
N GLY A 571 -21.17 8.58 19.55
CA GLY A 571 -21.19 8.48 18.10
C GLY A 571 -19.97 9.13 17.45
N VAL A 572 -19.91 10.46 17.48
CA VAL A 572 -18.82 11.26 16.90
C VAL A 572 -18.22 12.21 17.94
N ILE A 573 -16.92 12.12 18.16
CA ILE A 573 -16.14 13.02 19.03
C ILE A 573 -15.47 14.09 18.16
N LEU A 574 -15.78 15.36 18.43
CA LEU A 574 -15.37 16.53 17.65
C LEU A 574 -14.36 17.38 18.46
N SER A 575 -13.22 16.80 18.84
CA SER A 575 -12.28 17.48 19.73
C SER A 575 -11.78 18.80 19.13
N LYS A 576 -11.64 19.82 19.98
CA LYS A 576 -11.04 21.12 19.62
C LYS A 576 -9.61 21.28 20.14
N GLU A 577 -9.06 20.20 20.69
CA GLU A 577 -7.73 20.19 21.27
C GLU A 577 -6.65 20.38 20.19
N PHE A 578 -5.82 21.40 20.39
CA PHE A 578 -4.66 21.66 19.56
C PHE A 578 -3.43 21.88 20.43
N THR A 579 -2.27 21.48 19.93
CA THR A 579 -0.98 21.77 20.55
C THR A 579 -0.52 23.21 20.29
N THR A 580 -1.20 23.92 19.39
CA THR A 580 -0.98 25.34 19.06
C THR A 580 -2.14 26.19 19.54
N ASN A 581 -1.88 27.49 19.77
CA ASN A 581 -2.89 28.46 20.19
C ASN A 581 -3.76 28.97 19.03
N ASP A 582 -4.05 28.13 18.04
CA ASP A 582 -4.91 28.50 16.92
C ASP A 582 -6.36 28.72 17.37
N PRO A 583 -7.05 29.73 16.81
CA PRO A 583 -8.44 30.03 17.17
C PRO A 583 -9.38 28.87 16.87
N VAL A 584 -10.40 28.68 17.71
CA VAL A 584 -11.40 27.60 17.56
C VAL A 584 -12.15 27.69 16.24
N SER A 585 -12.30 28.89 15.68
CA SER A 585 -12.92 29.12 14.37
C SER A 585 -12.22 28.42 13.20
N LYS A 586 -10.96 28.00 13.36
CA LYS A 586 -10.24 27.19 12.37
C LYS A 586 -10.48 25.69 12.55
N LYS A 587 -11.21 25.26 13.57
CA LYS A 587 -11.37 23.85 13.97
C LYS A 587 -12.81 23.41 13.69
N GLN A 588 -13.19 23.44 12.42
CA GLN A 588 -14.56 23.20 11.97
C GLN A 588 -14.73 21.76 11.48
N TYR A 589 -15.87 21.16 11.82
CA TYR A 589 -16.27 19.84 11.35
C TYR A 589 -17.67 19.86 10.75
N VAL A 590 -17.91 18.97 9.80
CA VAL A 590 -19.21 18.82 9.15
C VAL A 590 -19.65 17.37 9.25
N THR A 591 -20.91 17.15 9.62
CA THR A 591 -21.55 15.85 9.51
C THR A 591 -22.82 15.97 8.66
N ILE A 592 -23.06 15.01 7.78
CA ILE A 592 -24.15 14.97 6.81
C ILE A 592 -24.80 13.59 6.91
N ASP A 593 -26.11 13.54 7.10
CA ASP A 593 -26.89 12.29 7.08
C ASP A 593 -26.31 11.16 7.96
N VAL A 594 -25.77 11.50 9.13
CA VAL A 594 -25.25 10.50 10.08
C VAL A 594 -26.40 9.89 10.87
N THR A 595 -26.47 8.57 10.89
CA THR A 595 -27.49 7.79 11.57
C THR A 595 -26.90 7.06 12.78
N PHE A 596 -27.68 6.98 13.86
CA PHE A 596 -27.25 6.46 15.15
C PHE A 596 -28.24 5.42 15.69
N ASP A 597 -27.75 4.22 16.00
CA ASP A 597 -28.55 3.12 16.54
C ASP A 597 -27.98 2.65 17.89
N ASN A 598 -28.76 2.80 18.98
CA ASN A 598 -28.29 2.49 20.34
C ASN A 598 -26.98 3.23 20.70
N VAL A 599 -26.97 4.54 20.43
CA VAL A 599 -25.87 5.45 20.78
C VAL A 599 -26.42 6.52 21.72
N PRO A 600 -26.17 6.43 23.04
CA PRO A 600 -26.73 7.36 24.02
C PRO A 600 -26.32 8.83 23.81
N GLN A 601 -25.10 9.06 23.29
CA GLN A 601 -24.59 10.39 22.99
C GLN A 601 -24.14 10.46 21.53
N HIS A 602 -24.90 11.14 20.67
CA HIS A 602 -24.58 11.21 19.24
C HIS A 602 -23.29 11.99 18.98
N TYR A 603 -23.10 13.12 19.68
CA TYR A 603 -21.95 14.00 19.51
C TYR A 603 -21.32 14.37 20.86
N GLU A 604 -19.99 14.45 20.88
CA GLU A 604 -19.21 15.01 21.98
C GLU A 604 -18.33 16.16 21.47
N HIS A 605 -18.20 17.22 22.27
CA HIS A 605 -17.47 18.45 21.92
C HIS A 605 -17.99 19.21 20.68
N LEU A 606 -19.24 18.96 20.28
CA LEU A 606 -19.91 19.75 19.25
C LEU A 606 -19.96 21.22 19.65
N ASP A 607 -19.42 22.09 18.79
CA ASP A 607 -19.54 23.54 18.93
C ASP A 607 -20.48 24.08 17.83
N PRO A 608 -21.73 24.43 18.14
CA PRO A 608 -22.71 24.83 17.13
C PRO A 608 -22.41 26.18 16.46
N GLU A 609 -21.43 26.96 16.96
CA GLU A 609 -20.97 28.18 16.28
C GLU A 609 -20.10 27.85 15.06
N PHE A 610 -19.39 26.72 15.09
CA PHE A 610 -18.35 26.39 14.10
C PHE A 610 -18.60 25.06 13.38
N ASP A 611 -19.26 24.11 14.03
CA ASP A 611 -19.58 22.80 13.47
C ASP A 611 -20.96 22.80 12.80
N ARG A 612 -21.11 21.97 11.78
CA ARG A 612 -22.35 21.86 11.02
C ARG A 612 -22.87 20.43 11.03
N ILE A 613 -24.10 20.27 11.46
CA ILE A 613 -24.89 19.04 11.29
C ILE A 613 -25.89 19.33 10.19
N LEU A 614 -25.77 18.61 9.08
CA LEU A 614 -26.52 18.81 7.85
C LEU A 614 -27.22 17.52 7.44
N THR A 615 -28.14 17.66 6.51
CA THR A 615 -28.74 16.57 5.75
C THR A 615 -28.48 16.77 4.27
N GLY A 616 -28.71 15.74 3.46
CA GLY A 616 -28.61 15.85 2.00
C GLY A 616 -29.50 16.96 1.42
N ALA A 617 -30.58 17.34 2.11
CA ALA A 617 -31.46 18.44 1.70
C ALA A 617 -30.85 19.84 1.91
N ASP A 618 -29.84 19.97 2.77
CA ASP A 618 -29.11 21.22 3.00
C ASP A 618 -28.00 21.45 1.98
N LEU A 619 -27.67 20.43 1.20
CA LEU A 619 -26.64 20.51 0.16
C LEU A 619 -27.17 21.22 -1.09
N VAL A 620 -26.28 21.90 -1.80
CA VAL A 620 -26.56 22.46 -3.13
C VAL A 620 -25.75 21.67 -4.17
N PRO A 621 -26.34 20.64 -4.80
CA PRO A 621 -25.63 19.77 -5.72
C PRO A 621 -24.97 20.52 -6.87
N GLY A 622 -23.76 20.11 -7.25
CA GLY A 622 -23.01 20.71 -8.36
C GLY A 622 -22.46 22.11 -8.10
N ARG A 623 -22.71 22.71 -6.93
CA ARG A 623 -22.08 23.99 -6.55
C ARG A 623 -20.60 23.74 -6.27
N PHE A 624 -19.74 24.36 -7.07
CA PHE A 624 -18.31 24.39 -6.83
C PHE A 624 -17.71 25.66 -7.45
N ASP A 625 -17.13 26.52 -6.64
CA ASP A 625 -16.49 27.77 -7.06
C ASP A 625 -15.29 28.10 -6.17
N ILE A 626 -14.29 28.73 -6.77
CA ILE A 626 -13.03 29.08 -6.12
C ILE A 626 -12.75 30.56 -6.40
N ASP A 627 -12.87 31.38 -5.36
CA ASP A 627 -12.43 32.78 -5.39
C ASP A 627 -11.11 32.91 -4.63
N ILE A 628 -10.02 33.14 -5.36
CA ILE A 628 -8.69 33.37 -4.78
C ILE A 628 -8.35 34.85 -4.88
N ASN A 629 -7.75 35.35 -3.80
CA ASN A 629 -7.31 36.72 -3.63
C ASN A 629 -8.45 37.73 -3.80
N ASN A 630 -9.69 37.32 -3.47
CA ASN A 630 -10.91 38.11 -3.63
C ASN A 630 -11.06 38.67 -5.06
N GLY A 631 -10.78 37.84 -6.06
CA GLY A 631 -10.79 38.17 -7.48
C GLY A 631 -9.69 39.12 -7.95
N GLN A 632 -8.76 39.52 -7.08
CA GLN A 632 -7.64 40.39 -7.45
C GLN A 632 -6.51 39.60 -8.10
N MET A 633 -5.85 40.21 -9.09
CA MET A 633 -4.67 39.63 -9.74
C MET A 633 -3.60 39.27 -8.70
N LEU A 634 -3.09 38.04 -8.78
CA LEU A 634 -1.98 37.59 -7.96
C LEU A 634 -0.67 38.19 -8.49
N GLU A 635 0.17 38.70 -7.59
CA GLU A 635 1.51 39.18 -7.93
C GLU A 635 2.55 38.56 -7.00
N TYR A 636 3.57 37.95 -7.61
CA TYR A 636 4.70 37.37 -6.92
C TYR A 636 5.89 38.34 -6.96
N THR A 637 6.17 39.00 -5.84
CA THR A 637 7.16 40.09 -5.77
C THR A 637 8.49 39.69 -5.13
N ASP A 638 8.57 38.52 -4.49
CA ASP A 638 9.77 38.12 -3.74
C ASP A 638 10.84 37.50 -4.65
N SER A 639 11.90 38.26 -4.90
CA SER A 639 13.04 37.83 -5.70
C SER A 639 14.06 36.98 -4.93
N GLY A 640 13.87 36.79 -3.63
CA GLY A 640 14.74 36.04 -2.75
C GLY A 640 14.79 34.53 -3.07
N THR A 641 15.67 33.82 -2.36
CA THR A 641 15.88 32.38 -2.54
C THR A 641 15.57 31.57 -1.28
N ALA A 642 15.41 32.24 -0.15
CA ALA A 642 15.13 31.62 1.14
C ALA A 642 13.62 31.47 1.35
N ALA A 643 13.20 30.42 2.05
CA ALA A 643 11.78 30.12 2.31
C ALA A 643 11.05 31.12 3.25
N GLY A 644 11.65 32.28 3.57
CA GLY A 644 11.20 33.19 4.63
C GLY A 644 10.13 34.20 4.22
N VAL A 645 9.89 34.38 2.92
CA VAL A 645 8.83 35.24 2.36
C VAL A 645 8.18 34.47 1.22
N SER A 646 6.85 34.52 1.07
CA SER A 646 6.06 33.66 0.17
C SER A 646 4.78 34.39 -0.24
N MET A 647 4.15 33.98 -1.33
CA MET A 647 2.83 34.47 -1.74
C MET A 647 1.76 33.52 -1.16
N PRO A 648 1.10 33.87 -0.03
CA PRO A 648 0.04 33.05 0.52
C PRO A 648 -1.19 33.08 -0.40
N PHE A 649 -1.93 31.99 -0.44
CA PHE A 649 -3.29 32.01 -0.97
C PHE A 649 -4.26 32.43 0.12
N SER A 650 -5.16 33.33 -0.22
CA SER A 650 -6.29 33.73 0.60
C SER A 650 -7.53 33.76 -0.28
N GLY A 651 -8.72 33.56 0.27
CA GLY A 651 -9.96 33.57 -0.52
C GLY A 651 -11.01 32.64 0.05
N THR A 652 -11.94 32.23 -0.81
CA THR A 652 -13.10 31.41 -0.44
C THR A 652 -13.28 30.26 -1.43
N LYS A 653 -13.38 29.04 -0.91
CA LYS A 653 -13.91 27.87 -1.62
C LYS A 653 -15.40 27.74 -1.31
N THR A 654 -16.24 27.62 -2.33
CA THR A 654 -17.68 27.40 -2.17
C THR A 654 -18.05 26.06 -2.81
N ASP A 655 -18.49 25.09 -2.02
CA ASP A 655 -18.92 23.78 -2.51
C ASP A 655 -20.38 23.47 -2.11
N ALA A 656 -20.86 22.24 -2.34
CA ALA A 656 -22.23 21.85 -2.01
C ALA A 656 -22.61 22.05 -0.53
N ILE A 657 -21.62 21.99 0.39
CA ILE A 657 -21.83 22.25 1.83
C ILE A 657 -21.95 23.75 2.11
N GLY A 658 -21.13 24.57 1.45
CA GLY A 658 -21.13 26.03 1.63
C GLY A 658 -19.75 26.64 1.42
N GLU A 659 -19.57 27.84 1.95
CA GLU A 659 -18.30 28.55 1.91
C GLU A 659 -17.29 27.97 2.91
N GLN A 660 -16.00 28.13 2.59
CA GLN A 660 -14.86 27.81 3.42
C GLN A 660 -13.70 28.73 3.06
N PRO A 661 -12.94 29.27 4.04
CA PRO A 661 -11.76 30.06 3.73
C PRO A 661 -10.66 29.21 3.08
N ILE A 662 -9.86 29.84 2.23
CA ILE A 662 -8.60 29.29 1.71
C ILE A 662 -7.43 29.99 2.43
N PRO A 663 -6.47 29.27 3.04
CA PRO A 663 -6.53 27.85 3.35
C PRO A 663 -7.62 27.52 4.38
N ALA A 664 -8.11 26.28 4.34
CA ALA A 664 -8.95 25.75 5.39
C ALA A 664 -8.13 25.41 6.64
N GLY A 665 -8.78 25.45 7.79
CA GLY A 665 -8.19 24.97 9.03
C GLY A 665 -6.99 25.78 9.53
N THR A 666 -6.02 25.08 10.11
CA THR A 666 -4.75 25.64 10.61
C THR A 666 -3.64 25.62 9.56
N GLU A 667 -3.97 25.28 8.31
CA GLU A 667 -2.98 25.09 7.26
C GLU A 667 -2.39 26.40 6.73
N TRP A 668 -1.28 26.26 6.00
CA TRP A 668 -0.74 27.30 5.14
C TRP A 668 -0.65 26.76 3.72
N THR A 669 -1.25 27.50 2.77
CA THR A 669 -1.18 27.24 1.33
C THR A 669 -0.65 28.48 0.64
N GLY A 670 0.24 28.30 -0.34
CA GLY A 670 0.84 29.41 -1.07
C GLY A 670 2.08 28.97 -1.83
N VAL A 671 2.71 29.94 -2.50
CA VAL A 671 3.92 29.72 -3.28
C VAL A 671 5.13 30.30 -2.56
N THR A 672 6.10 29.45 -2.25
CA THR A 672 7.39 29.86 -1.70
C THR A 672 8.40 30.14 -2.82
N PRO A 673 9.52 30.83 -2.56
CA PRO A 673 10.52 31.12 -3.59
C PRO A 673 11.10 29.87 -4.24
N PRO A 674 11.47 28.80 -3.50
CA PRO A 674 11.87 27.54 -4.12
C PRO A 674 10.83 26.95 -5.07
N VAL A 675 9.53 27.01 -4.71
CA VAL A 675 8.43 26.51 -5.55
C VAL A 675 8.29 27.38 -6.81
N MET A 676 8.26 28.71 -6.68
CA MET A 676 8.14 29.60 -7.84
C MET A 676 9.34 29.45 -8.79
N ILE A 677 10.56 29.39 -8.24
CA ILE A 677 11.78 29.13 -9.02
C ILE A 677 11.65 27.79 -9.76
N HIS A 678 11.15 26.74 -9.10
CA HIS A 678 10.94 25.45 -9.75
C HIS A 678 9.94 25.54 -10.90
N ILE A 679 8.80 26.22 -10.69
CA ILE A 679 7.77 26.42 -11.72
C ILE A 679 8.38 27.11 -12.94
N VAL A 680 8.98 28.29 -12.78
CA VAL A 680 9.50 29.04 -13.94
C VAL A 680 10.70 28.37 -14.62
N SER A 681 11.41 27.47 -13.92
CA SER A 681 12.57 26.74 -14.48
C SER A 681 12.19 25.44 -15.18
N ASN A 682 11.05 24.83 -14.86
CA ASN A 682 10.61 23.56 -15.46
C ASN A 682 9.42 23.75 -16.40
N ASP A 683 8.43 24.53 -15.98
CA ASP A 683 7.21 24.79 -16.76
C ASP A 683 7.35 26.04 -17.63
N GLY A 684 8.28 26.93 -17.27
CA GLY A 684 8.51 28.22 -17.92
C GLY A 684 7.60 29.33 -17.40
N TYR A 685 7.93 30.57 -17.76
CA TYR A 685 7.07 31.74 -17.57
C TYR A 685 6.58 32.25 -18.93
N TYR A 686 5.53 33.05 -18.94
CA TYR A 686 4.94 33.63 -20.14
C TYR A 686 5.08 35.14 -20.11
N ARG A 687 4.95 35.78 -21.26
CA ARG A 687 4.72 37.22 -21.34
C ARG A 687 3.44 37.51 -22.08
N THR A 688 2.66 38.47 -21.64
CA THR A 688 1.56 39.00 -22.45
C THR A 688 2.09 39.76 -23.67
N ALA A 689 1.21 40.14 -24.61
CA ALA A 689 1.61 40.86 -25.83
C ALA A 689 2.31 42.22 -25.56
N ASP A 690 1.97 42.87 -24.45
CA ASP A 690 2.63 44.09 -23.94
C ASP A 690 3.92 43.82 -23.15
N GLY A 691 4.32 42.54 -23.05
CA GLY A 691 5.59 42.12 -22.48
C GLY A 691 5.56 41.87 -20.97
N VAL A 692 4.43 41.94 -20.28
CA VAL A 692 4.38 41.73 -18.82
C VAL A 692 4.56 40.23 -18.47
N PRO A 693 5.45 39.85 -17.54
CA PRO A 693 5.72 38.44 -17.23
C PRO A 693 4.71 37.82 -16.25
N TYR A 694 4.32 36.58 -16.52
CA TYR A 694 3.40 35.77 -15.71
C TYR A 694 3.88 34.33 -15.55
N ALA A 695 3.51 33.70 -14.45
CA ALA A 695 3.59 32.25 -14.25
C ALA A 695 2.18 31.69 -14.05
N ILE A 696 1.96 30.44 -14.48
CA ILE A 696 0.74 29.69 -14.18
C ILE A 696 1.06 28.74 -13.03
N VAL A 697 0.33 28.87 -11.92
CA VAL A 697 0.49 28.05 -10.72
C VAL A 697 -0.70 27.09 -10.60
N PRO A 698 -0.55 25.79 -10.89
CA PRO A 698 -1.63 24.82 -10.74
C PRO A 698 -2.00 24.63 -9.26
N GLN A 699 -3.29 24.58 -8.95
CA GLN A 699 -3.82 24.28 -7.62
C GLN A 699 -5.00 23.32 -7.71
N TYR A 700 -5.10 22.39 -6.76
CA TYR A 700 -6.20 21.43 -6.67
C TYR A 700 -7.08 21.77 -5.48
N PHE A 701 -8.39 21.59 -5.65
CA PHE A 701 -9.40 21.77 -4.63
C PHE A 701 -10.37 20.61 -4.64
N THR A 702 -10.84 20.21 -3.46
CA THR A 702 -11.79 19.11 -3.32
C THR A 702 -13.14 19.61 -2.86
N SER A 703 -14.20 19.14 -3.51
CA SER A 703 -15.57 19.26 -3.02
C SER A 703 -15.74 18.39 -1.78
N ARG A 704 -16.05 19.03 -0.64
CA ARG A 704 -16.07 18.35 0.66
C ARG A 704 -17.22 17.35 0.81
N ALA A 705 -18.25 17.43 -0.03
CA ALA A 705 -19.43 16.58 0.08
C ALA A 705 -19.27 15.22 -0.61
N ASP A 706 -18.57 15.19 -1.75
CA ASP A 706 -18.50 14.05 -2.66
C ASP A 706 -17.07 13.67 -3.09
N GLY A 707 -16.05 14.41 -2.65
CA GLY A 707 -14.65 14.12 -2.94
C GLY A 707 -14.22 14.48 -4.36
N VAL A 708 -15.06 15.16 -5.14
CA VAL A 708 -14.72 15.55 -6.51
C VAL A 708 -13.56 16.55 -6.50
N ILE A 709 -12.46 16.19 -7.16
CA ILE A 709 -11.27 17.03 -7.30
C ILE A 709 -11.40 17.91 -8.54
N SER A 710 -11.07 19.19 -8.39
CA SER A 710 -10.98 20.17 -9.46
C SER A 710 -9.59 20.82 -9.47
N LYS A 711 -9.11 21.23 -10.65
CA LYS A 711 -7.79 21.82 -10.84
C LYS A 711 -7.92 23.19 -11.49
N TYR A 712 -7.13 24.16 -11.02
CA TYR A 712 -7.14 25.55 -11.47
C TYR A 712 -5.73 26.02 -11.78
N GLY A 713 -5.58 26.80 -12.86
CA GLY A 713 -4.36 27.51 -13.19
C GLY A 713 -4.42 28.93 -12.66
N LEU A 714 -3.70 29.21 -11.58
CA LEU A 714 -3.64 30.57 -11.05
C LEU A 714 -2.66 31.38 -11.89
N ILE A 715 -3.16 32.41 -12.56
CA ILE A 715 -2.32 33.36 -13.30
C ILE A 715 -1.69 34.32 -12.31
N VAL A 716 -0.36 34.29 -12.22
CA VAL A 716 0.41 35.06 -11.24
C VAL A 716 1.39 35.97 -11.98
N ARG A 717 1.23 37.28 -11.81
CA ARG A 717 2.16 38.28 -12.34
C ARG A 717 3.50 38.16 -11.63
N LEU A 718 4.59 38.16 -12.39
CA LEU A 718 5.94 38.21 -11.82
C LEU A 718 6.33 39.69 -11.63
N GLY A 719 6.53 40.10 -10.38
CA GLY A 719 6.81 41.49 -10.05
C GLY A 719 8.17 41.97 -10.57
N PRO A 720 8.41 43.30 -10.65
CA PRO A 720 9.61 43.86 -11.30
C PRO A 720 10.95 43.36 -10.75
N ALA A 721 11.02 43.09 -9.44
CA ALA A 721 12.23 42.55 -8.81
C ALA A 721 12.54 41.11 -9.24
N VAL A 722 11.51 40.29 -9.43
CA VAL A 722 11.63 38.91 -9.94
C VAL A 722 11.98 38.94 -11.42
N GLU A 723 11.28 39.77 -12.19
CA GLU A 723 11.52 39.95 -13.62
C GLU A 723 12.98 40.30 -13.93
N ALA A 724 13.58 41.20 -13.15
CA ALA A 724 14.98 41.60 -13.32
C ALA A 724 15.99 40.45 -13.16
N LEU A 725 15.58 39.31 -12.59
CA LEU A 725 16.41 38.14 -12.35
C LEU A 725 16.09 36.95 -13.26
N LEU A 726 14.99 36.96 -14.01
CA LEU A 726 14.62 35.85 -14.88
C LEU A 726 15.74 35.57 -15.91
N GLY A 727 16.26 34.35 -15.92
CA GLY A 727 17.36 33.95 -16.80
C GLY A 727 18.73 34.52 -16.42
N ASN A 728 18.88 35.16 -15.26
CA ASN A 728 20.17 35.70 -14.80
C ASN A 728 21.14 34.55 -14.45
N PRO A 729 22.26 34.35 -15.19
CA PRO A 729 23.15 33.21 -15.01
C PRO A 729 23.80 33.11 -13.62
N TRP A 730 23.86 34.22 -12.89
CA TRP A 730 24.49 34.34 -11.57
C TRP A 730 23.49 34.27 -10.41
N HIS A 731 22.22 33.97 -10.70
CA HIS A 731 21.17 33.86 -9.69
C HIS A 731 20.49 32.48 -9.71
N ALA A 732 19.68 32.18 -8.69
CA ALA A 732 18.83 30.99 -8.65
C ALA A 732 17.75 30.94 -9.75
N TRP A 733 17.41 32.08 -10.36
CA TRP A 733 16.44 32.22 -11.46
C TRP A 733 17.07 31.98 -12.85
N ARG A 734 18.33 31.55 -12.91
CA ARG A 734 19.09 31.35 -14.17
C ARG A 734 18.44 30.40 -15.16
N ASP A 735 17.72 29.41 -14.65
CA ASP A 735 17.12 28.33 -15.45
C ASP A 735 15.69 28.70 -15.87
N ALA A 736 15.17 29.87 -15.44
CA ALA A 736 13.89 30.37 -15.88
C ALA A 736 13.91 30.70 -17.37
N PHE A 737 12.90 30.22 -18.11
CA PHE A 737 12.79 30.43 -19.55
C PHE A 737 11.40 30.94 -19.94
N GLN A 738 11.34 31.81 -20.94
CA GLN A 738 10.07 32.24 -21.49
C GLN A 738 9.53 31.11 -22.38
N ARG A 739 8.38 30.57 -22.01
CA ARG A 739 7.71 29.50 -22.73
C ARG A 739 6.94 30.00 -23.94
N GLY A 740 6.23 31.12 -23.80
CA GLY A 740 5.36 31.62 -24.86
C GLY A 740 4.74 32.98 -24.54
N VAL A 741 3.69 33.30 -25.30
CA VAL A 741 2.83 34.46 -25.06
C VAL A 741 1.60 34.00 -24.29
N LEU A 742 1.26 34.67 -23.19
CA LEU A 742 0.01 34.45 -22.46
C LEU A 742 -1.06 35.39 -23.00
N ASP A 743 -2.18 34.85 -23.47
CA ASP A 743 -3.37 35.62 -23.80
C ASP A 743 -4.35 35.58 -22.63
N LEU A 744 -4.48 36.69 -21.89
CA LEU A 744 -5.42 36.81 -20.77
C LEU A 744 -6.90 36.81 -21.21
N SER A 745 -7.16 36.87 -22.53
CA SER A 745 -8.47 36.72 -23.15
C SER A 745 -8.68 35.39 -23.86
N SER A 746 -7.72 34.46 -23.76
CA SER A 746 -7.84 33.10 -24.27
C SER A 746 -9.12 32.44 -23.76
N GLN A 747 -9.73 31.63 -24.61
CA GLN A 747 -10.93 30.88 -24.32
C GLN A 747 -10.57 29.51 -23.75
N ARG A 748 -11.43 29.00 -22.87
CA ARG A 748 -11.26 27.66 -22.32
C ARG A 748 -11.37 26.60 -23.43
N PRO A 749 -10.51 25.56 -23.42
CA PRO A 749 -10.66 24.45 -24.33
C PRO A 749 -11.93 23.65 -24.02
N SER A 750 -12.36 22.85 -24.99
CA SER A 750 -13.45 21.88 -24.83
C SER A 750 -12.85 20.48 -24.76
N ALA A 751 -12.89 19.88 -23.56
CA ALA A 751 -12.52 18.48 -23.35
C ALA A 751 -13.79 17.61 -23.31
N ALA A 752 -13.81 16.51 -24.06
CA ALA A 752 -14.93 15.57 -24.13
C ALA A 752 -14.57 14.24 -23.46
N ASP A 753 -15.55 13.63 -22.78
CA ASP A 753 -15.35 12.32 -22.14
C ASP A 753 -15.02 11.22 -23.17
N ASP A 754 -14.21 10.25 -22.74
CA ASP A 754 -13.76 9.11 -23.52
C ASP A 754 -14.41 7.80 -23.07
N VAL A 755 -14.38 6.81 -23.95
CA VAL A 755 -14.77 5.43 -23.64
C VAL A 755 -13.68 4.47 -24.09
N ALA A 756 -13.30 3.56 -23.20
CA ALA A 756 -12.37 2.48 -23.50
C ALA A 756 -12.92 1.13 -23.05
N SER A 757 -12.38 0.06 -23.63
CA SER A 757 -12.63 -1.30 -23.15
C SER A 757 -11.34 -2.08 -23.08
N VAL A 758 -11.27 -3.01 -22.12
CA VAL A 758 -10.10 -3.87 -21.91
C VAL A 758 -10.54 -5.23 -21.40
N ALA A 759 -9.82 -6.28 -21.79
CA ALA A 759 -10.04 -7.61 -21.23
C ALA A 759 -9.60 -7.66 -19.77
N VAL A 760 -10.19 -8.57 -18.99
CA VAL A 760 -9.73 -8.85 -17.62
C VAL A 760 -8.23 -9.18 -17.63
N ASN A 761 -7.47 -8.59 -16.71
CA ASN A 761 -6.00 -8.71 -16.63
C ASN A 761 -5.23 -8.17 -17.85
N GLY A 762 -5.88 -7.41 -18.74
CA GLY A 762 -5.25 -6.74 -19.88
C GLY A 762 -4.78 -5.33 -19.56
N THR A 763 -4.25 -4.65 -20.58
CA THR A 763 -3.86 -3.24 -20.54
C THR A 763 -4.42 -2.55 -21.78
N THR A 764 -4.78 -1.28 -21.68
CA THR A 764 -5.22 -0.45 -22.81
C THR A 764 -4.56 0.93 -22.78
N LEU A 765 -4.46 1.56 -23.95
CA LEU A 765 -3.97 2.93 -24.12
C LEU A 765 -5.06 3.75 -24.82
N VAL A 766 -5.38 4.92 -24.27
CA VAL A 766 -6.47 5.78 -24.73
C VAL A 766 -5.90 7.12 -25.19
N ASP A 767 -6.21 7.50 -26.44
CA ASP A 767 -5.89 8.83 -26.98
C ASP A 767 -7.01 9.80 -26.61
N VAL A 768 -6.86 10.37 -25.42
CA VAL A 768 -7.87 11.19 -24.74
C VAL A 768 -7.94 12.63 -25.22
N LEU A 769 -7.08 13.03 -26.18
CA LEU A 769 -7.09 14.37 -26.79
C LEU A 769 -7.69 14.35 -28.19
N ALA A 770 -7.99 13.17 -28.75
CA ALA A 770 -8.43 13.02 -30.14
C ALA A 770 -9.80 13.63 -30.44
N ASN A 771 -10.65 13.77 -29.41
CA ASN A 771 -11.99 14.36 -29.43
C ASN A 771 -12.03 15.78 -28.84
N ASP A 772 -10.89 16.33 -28.43
CA ASP A 772 -10.79 17.63 -27.77
C ASP A 772 -10.48 18.76 -28.78
N SER A 773 -10.82 19.99 -28.41
CA SER A 773 -10.56 21.15 -29.26
C SER A 773 -10.34 22.43 -28.45
N ASP A 774 -9.53 23.32 -29.02
CA ASP A 774 -9.28 24.65 -28.49
C ASP A 774 -9.82 25.72 -29.46
N PRO A 775 -10.65 26.69 -29.00
CA PRO A 775 -11.20 27.73 -29.87
C PRO A 775 -10.16 28.66 -30.50
N ASP A 776 -9.03 28.87 -29.81
CA ASP A 776 -7.94 29.75 -30.25
C ASP A 776 -6.88 28.98 -31.07
N GLY A 777 -6.98 27.65 -31.10
CA GLY A 777 -6.06 26.77 -31.81
C GLY A 777 -4.79 26.46 -31.01
N ASP A 778 -4.81 26.70 -29.70
CA ASP A 778 -3.70 26.36 -28.80
C ASP A 778 -3.53 24.84 -28.68
N ALA A 779 -2.30 24.41 -28.44
CA ALA A 779 -1.97 22.99 -28.32
C ALA A 779 -2.44 22.44 -26.97
N LEU A 780 -3.13 21.30 -27.00
CA LEU A 780 -3.68 20.65 -25.82
C LEU A 780 -2.74 19.58 -25.27
N GLU A 781 -2.66 19.50 -23.93
CA GLU A 781 -1.86 18.53 -23.21
C GLU A 781 -2.59 18.01 -21.97
N ILE A 782 -2.28 16.80 -21.53
CA ILE A 782 -2.78 16.23 -20.26
C ILE A 782 -1.91 16.73 -19.11
N ASP A 783 -2.53 17.19 -18.02
CA ASP A 783 -1.81 17.67 -16.83
C ASP A 783 -2.44 17.08 -15.55
N GLY A 784 -2.06 15.84 -15.24
CA GLY A 784 -2.49 15.10 -14.05
C GLY A 784 -3.79 14.33 -14.21
N PHE A 785 -4.02 13.37 -13.30
CA PHE A 785 -5.24 12.57 -13.25
C PHE A 785 -5.54 12.08 -11.83
N VAL A 786 -6.80 11.73 -11.57
CA VAL A 786 -7.24 11.06 -10.36
C VAL A 786 -7.11 9.54 -10.57
N PRO A 787 -6.40 8.81 -9.70
CA PRO A 787 -6.25 7.37 -9.84
C PRO A 787 -7.59 6.63 -9.83
N PRO A 788 -7.80 5.65 -10.73
CA PRO A 788 -9.02 4.86 -10.78
C PRO A 788 -9.20 3.97 -9.56
N LEU A 789 -10.44 3.57 -9.27
CA LEU A 789 -10.75 2.76 -8.08
C LEU A 789 -10.31 1.30 -8.23
N TYR A 790 -10.42 0.73 -9.43
CA TYR A 790 -10.23 -0.71 -9.69
C TYR A 790 -9.12 -0.98 -10.71
N GLY A 791 -8.07 -0.16 -10.70
CA GLY A 791 -6.92 -0.33 -11.56
C GLY A 791 -5.76 0.61 -11.25
N LEU A 792 -4.79 0.64 -12.15
CA LEU A 792 -3.68 1.57 -12.20
C LEU A 792 -3.73 2.32 -13.53
N ALA A 793 -3.44 3.61 -13.49
CA ALA A 793 -3.36 4.47 -14.66
C ALA A 793 -2.04 5.24 -14.67
N TRP A 794 -1.57 5.61 -15.87
CA TRP A 794 -0.37 6.42 -16.08
C TRP A 794 -0.50 7.24 -17.37
N VAL A 795 0.24 8.34 -17.46
CA VAL A 795 0.37 9.13 -18.69
C VAL A 795 1.63 8.68 -19.43
N THR A 796 1.51 8.34 -20.71
CA THR A 796 2.63 7.90 -21.55
C THR A 796 3.41 9.09 -22.11
N GLU A 797 4.65 8.86 -22.57
CA GLU A 797 5.49 9.93 -23.16
C GLU A 797 4.86 10.60 -24.39
N ASP A 798 3.99 9.90 -25.11
CA ASP A 798 3.27 10.40 -26.29
C ASP A 798 1.92 11.07 -25.96
N GLY A 799 1.61 11.28 -24.68
CA GLY A 799 0.42 12.04 -24.26
C GLY A 799 -0.89 11.25 -24.27
N ARG A 800 -0.83 9.92 -24.15
CA ARG A 800 -2.00 9.04 -23.97
C ARG A 800 -2.14 8.62 -22.51
N ILE A 801 -3.33 8.13 -22.13
CA ILE A 801 -3.56 7.51 -20.82
C ILE A 801 -3.51 5.99 -20.96
N GLY A 802 -2.59 5.36 -20.23
CA GLY A 802 -2.57 3.92 -20.04
C GLY A 802 -3.41 3.49 -18.85
N TYR A 803 -4.05 2.33 -18.96
CA TYR A 803 -4.86 1.74 -17.89
C TYR A 803 -4.70 0.22 -17.83
N ARG A 804 -4.54 -0.29 -16.60
CA ARG A 804 -4.52 -1.71 -16.25
C ARG A 804 -5.48 -1.98 -15.09
N PRO A 805 -6.53 -2.82 -15.25
CA PRO A 805 -7.41 -3.19 -14.16
C PRO A 805 -6.69 -3.93 -13.04
N ASP A 806 -7.30 -3.94 -11.86
CA ASP A 806 -6.95 -4.87 -10.80
C ASP A 806 -7.02 -6.32 -11.28
N PRO A 807 -6.17 -7.21 -10.74
CA PRO A 807 -6.26 -8.62 -11.07
C PRO A 807 -7.67 -9.16 -10.82
N ASP A 808 -8.19 -9.93 -11.78
CA ASP A 808 -9.52 -10.55 -11.77
C ASP A 808 -10.72 -9.59 -11.69
N TYR A 809 -10.51 -8.28 -11.78
CA TYR A 809 -11.60 -7.31 -11.81
C TYR A 809 -12.36 -7.35 -13.14
N SER A 810 -13.68 -7.26 -13.05
CA SER A 810 -14.59 -7.07 -14.19
C SER A 810 -15.69 -6.11 -13.78
N GLY A 811 -16.00 -5.12 -14.62
CA GLY A 811 -16.91 -4.04 -14.28
C GLY A 811 -16.56 -2.74 -14.98
N GLU A 812 -17.06 -1.63 -14.44
CA GLU A 812 -16.76 -0.29 -14.94
C GLU A 812 -15.80 0.43 -14.00
N ASP A 813 -14.79 1.08 -14.58
CA ASP A 813 -13.88 1.96 -13.87
C ASP A 813 -13.83 3.33 -14.56
N ARG A 814 -13.28 4.33 -13.87
CA ARG A 814 -13.21 5.70 -14.40
C ARG A 814 -11.91 6.39 -14.03
N ILE A 815 -11.37 7.13 -14.98
CA ILE A 815 -10.16 7.94 -14.80
C ILE A 815 -10.53 9.38 -15.13
N ARG A 816 -10.49 10.26 -14.13
CA ARG A 816 -10.67 11.70 -14.36
C ARG A 816 -9.32 12.34 -14.61
N TYR A 817 -9.20 13.13 -15.66
CA TYR A 817 -7.97 13.84 -16.03
C TYR A 817 -8.27 15.30 -16.34
N TRP A 818 -7.21 16.11 -16.54
CA TRP A 818 -7.34 17.50 -16.95
C TRP A 818 -6.57 17.78 -18.23
N VAL A 819 -7.23 18.49 -19.14
CA VAL A 819 -6.66 19.02 -20.36
C VAL A 819 -6.27 20.48 -20.13
N THR A 820 -5.09 20.89 -20.59
CA THR A 820 -4.63 22.27 -20.54
C THR A 820 -4.20 22.77 -21.91
N ASP A 821 -4.54 24.02 -22.18
CA ASP A 821 -4.11 24.83 -23.33
C ASP A 821 -2.81 25.61 -23.06
N ARG A 822 -2.25 25.47 -21.85
CA ARG A 822 -1.11 26.25 -21.35
C ARG A 822 -1.36 27.77 -21.21
N GLN A 823 -2.61 28.23 -21.29
CA GLN A 823 -3.04 29.61 -21.03
C GLN A 823 -3.67 29.82 -19.66
N GLY A 824 -3.66 28.78 -18.82
CA GLY A 824 -4.17 28.82 -17.45
C GLY A 824 -5.49 28.07 -17.28
N HIS A 825 -6.03 27.50 -18.37
CA HIS A 825 -7.21 26.67 -18.30
C HIS A 825 -6.85 25.20 -18.06
N PHE A 826 -7.63 24.59 -17.18
CA PHE A 826 -7.58 23.16 -16.87
C PHE A 826 -9.02 22.65 -16.91
N VAL A 827 -9.35 21.89 -17.94
CA VAL A 827 -10.72 21.41 -18.17
C VAL A 827 -10.76 19.92 -17.86
N PRO A 828 -11.63 19.47 -16.94
CA PRO A 828 -11.72 18.07 -16.59
C PRO A 828 -12.45 17.28 -17.67
N ALA A 829 -12.03 16.05 -17.90
CA ALA A 829 -12.75 15.04 -18.66
C ALA A 829 -12.54 13.65 -18.02
N THR A 830 -13.37 12.68 -18.43
CA THR A 830 -13.39 11.34 -17.84
C THR A 830 -13.24 10.27 -18.90
N VAL A 831 -12.34 9.32 -18.67
CA VAL A 831 -12.31 8.06 -19.40
C VAL A 831 -13.19 7.05 -18.66
N TYR A 832 -14.25 6.58 -19.31
CA TYR A 832 -15.07 5.46 -18.84
C TYR A 832 -14.52 4.15 -19.40
N VAL A 833 -14.09 3.23 -18.53
CA VAL A 833 -13.45 1.97 -18.95
C VAL A 833 -14.35 0.79 -18.62
N GLY A 834 -14.77 0.05 -19.65
CA GLY A 834 -15.44 -1.24 -19.49
C GLY A 834 -14.42 -2.39 -19.43
N VAL A 835 -14.37 -3.09 -18.31
CA VAL A 835 -13.52 -4.27 -18.10
C VAL A 835 -14.36 -5.53 -18.27
N GLY A 836 -14.18 -6.23 -19.39
CA GLY A 836 -14.97 -7.43 -19.71
C GLY A 836 -14.51 -8.14 -20.99
N GLY A 837 -15.00 -9.37 -21.20
CA GLY A 837 -14.62 -10.23 -22.34
C GLY A 837 -14.19 -11.63 -21.89
N GLU A 838 -13.90 -12.54 -22.83
CA GLU A 838 -13.39 -13.89 -22.51
C GLU A 838 -12.16 -13.79 -21.59
N TRP A 839 -11.94 -14.81 -20.75
CA TRP A 839 -10.70 -14.97 -19.97
C TRP A 839 -9.53 -15.13 -20.95
N ILE A 840 -9.03 -14.02 -21.47
CA ILE A 840 -7.88 -14.02 -22.35
C ILE A 840 -6.68 -14.25 -21.42
N PHE A 841 -6.26 -15.51 -21.31
CA PHE A 841 -4.93 -15.89 -20.78
C PHE A 841 -3.84 -15.38 -21.74
N ARG A 842 -3.66 -14.06 -21.88
CA ARG A 842 -2.54 -13.47 -22.60
C ARG A 842 -1.82 -12.45 -21.72
N ASN A 843 -0.58 -12.81 -21.39
CA ASN A 843 0.66 -12.05 -21.13
C ASN A 843 0.65 -10.50 -21.16
N GLY A 844 -0.36 -9.81 -20.63
CA GLY A 844 -0.42 -8.35 -20.60
C GLY A 844 0.46 -7.69 -19.53
N PHE A 845 1.09 -8.47 -18.64
CA PHE A 845 1.89 -7.95 -17.53
C PHE A 845 3.33 -7.55 -17.95
N GLU A 846 3.81 -7.94 -19.14
CA GLU A 846 5.25 -7.87 -19.51
C GLU A 846 5.60 -6.98 -20.72
N THR A 847 4.67 -6.23 -21.32
CA THR A 847 5.04 -5.28 -22.39
C THR A 847 4.77 -3.84 -21.99
N PRO A 848 5.78 -2.95 -22.06
CA PRO A 848 5.64 -1.52 -21.75
C PRO A 848 4.64 -0.80 -22.66
#